data_AF-A0A5P2CXC7-F1
#
_entry.id   AF-A0A5P2CXC7-F1
#
_cell.length_a   1.000
_cell.length_b   1.000
_cell.length_c   1.000
_cell.angle_alpha   90.00
_cell.angle_beta   90.00
_cell.angle_gamma   90.00
#
_symmetry.space_group_name_H-M   'P 1'
#
loop_
_entity.id
_entity.type
_entity.pdbx_description
1 polymer ?
#
loop_
_entity_poly.entity_id
_entity_poly.type
_entity_poly.pdbx_seq_one_letter_code
_entity_poly.pdbx_strand_id
1 'polypeptide(L)'
;MGHENLGPLSGAAGFTPATPPLEELPPSHAVWDELARELPELYTGLGLRERLETTPRLSAEPDALPDRHLQRAATVLGILVHAYHRVEPRHGTPTPDSVLVPWQRICERLGRKSSFLSYLDLIVCNWRLLHPDSPRPLLVEETRLLVPTVGTDEEQFFYLTQLEMLSRGAPLVSAAAHAGEAVARGDAEALAGELALMADCVAAITRKGLPKIEPRTGKRFHVDPVVWAKTVAPLAVPLVEHGIGPSGTASPMFHLLDSVIGRTRYRSFIGDEAQRLRDNYPRFWREFIQSVAGLDIASFAGAAGHPPLAEALADLRRVYAGGNGLLGRHRLKVSGYLNTSYRVGRDVTISGFPAAARVGEELAASRAERPVEEPAAAPPGPAPSRRAPGAPAAPAAPPRTVTPSELLRHPQGAEREWLSADDAVYDVTDFLRRHPGGRAPVASYLGTDAGWIFRHLGHDKDPTVRVALRTLRVGRLRRPAHLLSDPGSPELRTPLITAYNTWLTWAVELTQRANALTTDLSIRDSRTTMTSKAGDLTPYTLQFAIEAHERFQARTYADVLGPCLTELHGTALGPDPEPHDAPVASAAHLYRALEHARVQTRPSHLAEVETLRQAVVAVDRRFLDTVRTTLVDALQALESRPALTPPGLSALLLTHLSTVHRAARSYRSALAGLFPQQR
;
A
#
# COMPACT_ATOMS: atom_id res chain seq x y z
N MET A 1 14.11 -17.72 -29.56
CA MET A 1 14.28 -16.46 -30.32
C MET A 1 14.38 -15.21 -29.43
N GLY A 2 14.67 -15.29 -28.12
CA GLY A 2 14.63 -14.11 -27.25
C GLY A 2 15.92 -13.28 -27.31
N HIS A 3 15.93 -12.22 -28.13
CA HIS A 3 16.88 -11.12 -27.98
C HIS A 3 16.40 -10.27 -26.78
N GLU A 4 17.22 -10.12 -25.74
CA GLU A 4 16.81 -9.45 -24.48
C GLU A 4 16.19 -8.06 -24.71
N ASN A 5 16.78 -7.28 -25.63
CA ASN A 5 16.26 -5.95 -25.99
C ASN A 5 14.87 -5.93 -26.65
N LEU A 6 14.46 -7.02 -27.32
CA LEU A 6 13.15 -7.12 -27.98
C LEU A 6 12.07 -7.73 -27.08
N GLY A 7 12.42 -8.05 -25.83
CA GLY A 7 11.54 -8.64 -24.84
C GLY A 7 11.86 -10.13 -24.66
N PRO A 8 12.35 -10.56 -23.48
CA PRO A 8 12.70 -11.95 -23.26
C PRO A 8 11.45 -12.84 -23.36
N LEU A 9 11.46 -13.81 -24.27
CA LEU A 9 10.34 -14.74 -24.50
C LEU A 9 10.84 -16.11 -24.95
N SER A 10 10.49 -17.16 -24.22
CA SER A 10 10.75 -18.56 -24.60
C SER A 10 9.84 -19.54 -23.85
N GLY A 11 9.71 -20.77 -24.33
CA GLY A 11 8.98 -21.82 -23.61
C GLY A 11 9.62 -22.22 -22.27
N ALA A 12 10.96 -22.19 -22.19
CA ALA A 12 11.69 -22.59 -20.98
C ALA A 12 11.70 -21.51 -19.88
N ALA A 13 11.73 -20.23 -20.26
CA ALA A 13 11.84 -19.10 -19.32
C ALA A 13 10.59 -18.21 -19.27
N GLY A 14 9.55 -18.50 -20.06
CA GLY A 14 8.37 -17.65 -20.20
C GLY A 14 8.74 -16.25 -20.67
N PHE A 15 8.24 -15.24 -19.96
CA PHE A 15 8.55 -13.82 -20.18
C PHE A 15 9.81 -13.33 -19.42
N THR A 16 10.61 -14.22 -18.83
CA THR A 16 11.87 -13.84 -18.15
C THR A 16 13.09 -14.11 -19.04
N PRO A 17 14.22 -13.40 -18.87
CA PRO A 17 15.46 -13.67 -19.59
C PRO A 17 15.86 -15.13 -19.43
N ALA A 18 16.23 -15.82 -20.52
CA ALA A 18 16.63 -17.23 -20.48
C ALA A 18 17.98 -17.40 -19.78
N THR A 19 18.91 -16.48 -20.05
CA THR A 19 20.20 -16.29 -19.40
C THR A 19 20.09 -15.24 -18.28
N PRO A 20 20.95 -15.30 -17.25
CA PRO A 20 21.04 -14.22 -16.26
C PRO A 20 21.33 -12.87 -16.93
N PRO A 21 20.67 -11.77 -16.49
CA PRO A 21 21.00 -10.42 -16.95
C PRO A 21 22.47 -10.09 -16.69
N LEU A 22 23.05 -9.25 -17.56
CA LEU A 22 24.44 -8.79 -17.39
C LEU A 22 24.64 -8.10 -16.04
N GLU A 23 25.73 -8.44 -15.33
CA GLU A 23 26.11 -7.83 -14.05
C GLU A 23 26.97 -6.57 -14.19
N GLU A 24 27.52 -6.31 -15.38
CA GLU A 24 28.45 -5.20 -15.64
C GLU A 24 28.21 -4.57 -17.02
N LEU A 25 28.38 -3.25 -17.07
CA LEU A 25 28.50 -2.43 -18.27
C LEU A 25 29.95 -2.47 -18.79
N PRO A 26 30.20 -2.06 -20.04
CA PRO A 26 31.58 -1.98 -20.53
C PRO A 26 32.40 -0.98 -19.70
N PRO A 27 33.74 -1.09 -19.66
CA PRO A 27 34.59 -0.19 -18.87
C PRO A 27 34.34 1.30 -19.12
N SER A 28 33.95 1.68 -20.34
CA SER A 28 33.59 3.06 -20.71
C SER A 28 32.36 3.61 -19.97
N HIS A 29 31.55 2.74 -19.35
CA HIS A 29 30.30 3.05 -18.68
C HIS A 29 30.25 2.53 -17.22
N ALA A 30 31.38 2.08 -16.67
CA ALA A 30 31.46 1.51 -15.32
C ALA A 30 30.93 2.45 -14.22
N VAL A 31 31.01 3.78 -14.43
CA VAL A 31 30.48 4.78 -13.48
C VAL A 31 28.98 4.60 -13.18
N TRP A 32 28.19 4.10 -14.12
CA TRP A 32 26.76 3.84 -13.89
C TRP A 32 26.57 2.63 -12.95
N ASP A 33 27.41 1.61 -13.07
CA ASP A 33 27.41 0.46 -12.15
C ASP A 33 27.93 0.84 -10.76
N GLU A 34 28.91 1.74 -10.70
CA GLU A 34 29.40 2.34 -9.44
C GLU A 34 28.27 3.08 -8.72
N LEU A 35 27.57 3.98 -9.42
CA LEU A 35 26.40 4.68 -8.88
C LEU A 35 25.31 3.71 -8.38
N ALA A 36 25.02 2.67 -9.17
CA ALA A 36 24.05 1.64 -8.78
C ALA A 36 24.46 0.90 -7.49
N ARG A 37 25.76 0.67 -7.29
CA ARG A 37 26.29 0.01 -6.09
C ARG A 37 26.32 0.93 -4.87
N GLU A 38 26.59 2.21 -5.08
CA GLU A 38 26.62 3.27 -4.06
C GLU A 38 25.22 3.65 -3.56
N LEU A 39 24.15 3.35 -4.33
CA LEU A 39 22.77 3.78 -4.06
C LEU A 39 22.32 3.61 -2.60
N PRO A 40 22.45 2.43 -1.96
CA PRO A 40 22.01 2.26 -0.58
C PRO A 40 22.72 3.21 0.41
N GLU A 41 24.03 3.41 0.24
CA GLU A 41 24.82 4.31 1.07
C GLU A 41 24.46 5.78 0.83
N LEU A 42 24.27 6.15 -0.45
CA LEU A 42 23.83 7.49 -0.84
C LEU A 42 22.42 7.81 -0.32
N TYR A 43 21.55 6.80 -0.21
CA TYR A 43 20.26 6.93 0.49
C TYR A 43 20.46 7.16 1.98
N THR A 44 21.25 6.33 2.66
CA THR A 44 21.53 6.46 4.10
C THR A 44 21.96 7.88 4.46
N GLY A 45 22.88 8.45 3.68
CA GLY A 45 23.47 9.76 3.92
C GLY A 45 22.75 10.95 3.24
N LEU A 46 21.70 10.73 2.44
CA LEU A 46 21.09 11.74 1.57
C LEU A 46 22.12 12.44 0.65
N GLY A 47 23.02 11.65 0.05
CA GLY A 47 24.09 12.13 -0.85
C GLY A 47 23.80 11.95 -2.35
N LEU A 48 22.71 11.25 -2.70
CA LEU A 48 22.46 10.83 -4.09
C LEU A 48 22.34 12.00 -5.06
N ARG A 49 21.66 13.08 -4.68
CA ARG A 49 21.42 14.22 -5.57
C ARG A 49 22.73 14.89 -5.99
N GLU A 50 23.54 15.25 -5.00
CA GLU A 50 24.87 15.83 -5.21
C GLU A 50 25.76 14.92 -6.07
N ARG A 51 25.73 13.61 -5.81
CA ARG A 51 26.49 12.61 -6.57
C ARG A 51 26.07 12.55 -8.04
N LEU A 52 24.77 12.62 -8.35
CA LEU A 52 24.27 12.56 -9.74
C LEU A 52 24.44 13.87 -10.49
N GLU A 53 24.28 15.00 -9.81
CA GLU A 53 24.47 16.35 -10.38
C GLU A 53 25.93 16.62 -10.79
N THR A 54 26.89 15.98 -10.12
CA THR A 54 28.33 16.09 -10.41
C THR A 54 28.86 14.98 -11.34
N THR A 55 28.03 13.99 -11.68
CA THR A 55 28.42 12.87 -12.54
C THR A 55 28.58 13.34 -14.01
N PRO A 56 29.66 12.95 -14.71
CA PRO A 56 29.84 13.29 -16.12
C PRO A 56 28.81 12.57 -17.00
N ARG A 57 28.30 13.27 -18.02
CA ARG A 57 27.41 12.67 -19.03
C ARG A 57 28.21 11.74 -19.94
N LEU A 58 27.78 10.48 -20.03
CA LEU A 58 28.33 9.50 -20.98
C LEU A 58 27.47 9.40 -22.24
N SER A 59 28.09 9.03 -23.36
CA SER A 59 27.39 8.83 -24.63
C SER A 59 26.66 7.49 -24.66
N ALA A 60 25.38 7.51 -25.02
CA ALA A 60 24.58 6.30 -25.25
C ALA A 60 24.40 6.00 -26.75
N GLU A 61 25.29 6.51 -27.62
CA GLU A 61 25.28 6.20 -29.05
C GLU A 61 25.83 4.79 -29.35
N PRO A 62 25.50 4.19 -30.52
CA PRO A 62 25.91 2.82 -30.86
C PRO A 62 27.42 2.55 -30.86
N ASP A 63 28.24 3.56 -31.16
CA ASP A 63 29.70 3.50 -31.14
C ASP A 63 30.29 3.51 -29.73
N ALA A 64 29.59 4.10 -28.75
CA ALA A 64 30.02 4.17 -27.37
C ALA A 64 29.48 3.02 -26.49
N LEU A 65 28.20 2.66 -26.67
CA LEU A 65 27.49 1.64 -25.89
C LEU A 65 26.92 0.56 -26.81
N PRO A 66 27.51 -0.65 -26.85
CA PRO A 66 26.99 -1.75 -27.68
C PRO A 66 25.59 -2.22 -27.27
N ASP A 67 24.79 -2.65 -28.25
CA ASP A 67 23.38 -3.05 -28.05
C ASP A 67 23.17 -4.10 -26.96
N ARG A 68 24.12 -5.03 -26.78
CA ARG A 68 24.05 -6.07 -25.73
C ARG A 68 23.93 -5.52 -24.30
N HIS A 69 24.33 -4.27 -24.07
CA HIS A 69 24.30 -3.62 -22.75
C HIS A 69 23.06 -2.73 -22.54
N LEU A 70 22.21 -2.54 -23.56
CA LEU A 70 21.10 -1.58 -23.48
C LEU A 70 20.11 -1.88 -22.37
N GLN A 71 19.69 -3.14 -22.21
CA GLN A 71 18.72 -3.49 -21.18
C GLN A 71 19.29 -3.29 -19.76
N ARG A 72 20.57 -3.61 -19.53
CA ARG A 72 21.23 -3.32 -18.24
C ARG A 72 21.29 -1.81 -17.99
N ALA A 73 21.72 -1.04 -18.99
CA ALA A 73 21.84 0.41 -18.87
C ALA A 73 20.46 1.07 -18.62
N ALA A 74 19.40 0.57 -19.24
CA ALA A 74 18.03 1.02 -19.00
C ALA A 74 17.57 0.75 -17.55
N THR A 75 17.88 -0.44 -17.01
CA THR A 75 17.61 -0.78 -15.61
C THR A 75 18.36 0.16 -14.65
N VAL A 76 19.67 0.32 -14.83
CA VAL A 76 20.51 1.16 -13.97
C VAL A 76 20.04 2.62 -14.00
N LEU A 77 19.96 3.24 -15.19
CA LEU A 77 19.61 4.65 -15.30
C LEU A 77 18.16 4.93 -14.94
N GLY A 78 17.23 4.04 -15.27
CA GLY A 78 15.82 4.20 -14.89
C GLY A 78 15.65 4.21 -13.37
N ILE A 79 16.35 3.32 -12.65
CA ILE A 79 16.34 3.31 -11.19
C ILE A 79 17.02 4.56 -10.63
N LEU A 80 18.19 4.97 -11.14
CA LEU A 80 18.89 6.18 -10.69
C LEU A 80 18.04 7.45 -10.87
N VAL A 81 17.37 7.59 -12.01
CA VAL A 81 16.46 8.73 -12.28
C VAL A 81 15.31 8.74 -11.29
N HIS A 82 14.64 7.62 -11.07
CA HIS A 82 13.56 7.56 -10.08
C HIS A 82 14.08 7.79 -8.66
N ALA A 83 15.21 7.22 -8.31
CA ALA A 83 15.85 7.37 -7.01
C ALA A 83 16.18 8.83 -6.69
N TYR A 84 16.74 9.57 -7.66
CA TYR A 84 17.03 11.02 -7.54
C TYR A 84 15.81 11.83 -7.09
N HIS A 85 14.63 11.52 -7.64
CA HIS A 85 13.38 12.23 -7.31
C HIS A 85 12.74 11.76 -6.01
N ARG A 86 13.08 10.56 -5.52
CA ARG A 86 12.40 9.92 -4.37
C ARG A 86 13.22 9.93 -3.09
N VAL A 87 14.54 10.09 -3.16
CA VAL A 87 15.42 10.17 -1.97
C VAL A 87 15.06 11.36 -1.08
N GLU A 88 14.77 12.51 -1.69
CA GLU A 88 14.38 13.75 -1.00
C GLU A 88 13.18 14.38 -1.71
N PRO A 89 12.05 14.67 -1.03
CA PRO A 89 10.81 15.10 -1.64
C PRO A 89 10.78 16.59 -2.07
N ARG A 90 11.93 17.22 -2.36
CA ARG A 90 11.96 18.61 -2.86
C ARG A 90 11.26 18.68 -4.23
N HIS A 91 10.08 19.28 -4.25
CA HIS A 91 9.29 19.44 -5.46
C HIS A 91 10.00 20.33 -6.49
N GLY A 92 9.87 19.97 -7.78
CA GLY A 92 10.29 20.82 -8.89
C GLY A 92 11.77 20.79 -9.25
N THR A 93 12.55 19.81 -8.78
CA THR A 93 13.96 19.67 -9.22
C THR A 93 14.04 18.98 -10.59
N PRO A 94 14.73 19.55 -11.60
CA PRO A 94 14.93 18.88 -12.87
C PRO A 94 15.85 17.66 -12.73
N THR A 95 15.62 16.61 -13.52
CA THR A 95 16.53 15.46 -13.57
C THR A 95 17.88 15.88 -14.19
N PRO A 96 19.04 15.51 -13.63
CA PRO A 96 20.33 15.82 -14.23
C PRO A 96 20.51 15.23 -15.63
N ASP A 97 21.06 16.03 -16.56
CA ASP A 97 21.36 15.61 -17.93
C ASP A 97 22.33 14.42 -18.01
N SER A 98 23.15 14.23 -16.98
CA SER A 98 24.10 13.13 -16.84
C SER A 98 23.43 11.76 -16.84
N VAL A 99 22.17 11.67 -16.39
CA VAL A 99 21.37 10.45 -16.38
C VAL A 99 20.17 10.52 -17.32
N LEU A 100 19.55 11.69 -17.48
CA LEU A 100 18.33 11.84 -18.28
C LEU A 100 18.57 11.59 -19.77
N VAL A 101 19.55 12.30 -20.35
CA VAL A 101 19.85 12.25 -21.79
C VAL A 101 20.27 10.84 -22.24
N PRO A 102 21.26 10.16 -21.61
CA PRO A 102 21.61 8.81 -22.01
C PRO A 102 20.46 7.83 -21.80
N TRP A 103 19.65 7.98 -20.74
CA TRP A 103 18.50 7.11 -20.52
C TRP A 103 17.44 7.24 -21.61
N GLN A 104 17.15 8.47 -22.05
CA GLN A 104 16.25 8.72 -23.18
C GLN A 104 16.74 8.04 -24.45
N ARG A 105 18.04 8.21 -24.75
CA ARG A 105 18.65 7.61 -25.92
C ARG A 105 18.65 6.08 -25.87
N ILE A 106 18.88 5.48 -24.70
CA ILE A 106 18.78 4.02 -24.48
C ILE A 106 17.34 3.54 -24.70
N CYS A 107 16.34 4.25 -24.17
CA CYS A 107 14.93 3.90 -24.36
C CYS A 107 14.54 3.94 -25.85
N GLU A 108 14.99 4.96 -26.60
CA GLU A 108 14.81 5.04 -28.05
C GLU A 108 15.44 3.85 -28.78
N ARG A 109 16.69 3.51 -28.46
CA ARG A 109 17.41 2.36 -29.05
C ARG A 109 16.76 1.01 -28.73
N LEU A 110 16.09 0.91 -27.58
CA LEU A 110 15.25 -0.25 -27.20
C LEU A 110 13.87 -0.24 -27.88
N GLY A 111 13.55 0.77 -28.70
CA GLY A 111 12.28 0.90 -29.39
C GLY A 111 11.12 1.32 -28.49
N ARG A 112 11.39 1.93 -27.33
CA ARG A 112 10.36 2.42 -26.40
C ARG A 112 9.80 3.75 -26.88
N LYS A 113 8.48 3.94 -26.74
CA LYS A 113 7.79 5.18 -27.13
C LYS A 113 8.07 6.34 -26.17
N SER A 114 8.38 6.03 -24.93
CA SER A 114 8.66 7.00 -23.86
C SER A 114 9.71 6.46 -22.90
N SER A 115 10.39 7.36 -22.20
CA SER A 115 11.36 7.03 -21.17
C SER A 115 10.67 6.99 -19.81
N PHE A 116 10.44 5.78 -19.31
CA PHE A 116 9.89 5.53 -17.98
C PHE A 116 10.52 4.28 -17.39
N LEU A 117 10.57 4.18 -16.06
CA LEU A 117 11.02 2.96 -15.39
C LEU A 117 9.99 1.86 -15.62
N SER A 118 10.30 0.90 -16.49
CA SER A 118 9.36 -0.14 -16.86
C SER A 118 9.40 -1.35 -15.91
N TYR A 119 8.36 -2.18 -15.96
CA TYR A 119 8.33 -3.45 -15.22
C TYR A 119 9.46 -4.40 -15.67
N LEU A 120 9.84 -4.32 -16.95
CA LEU A 120 10.99 -5.06 -17.48
C LEU A 120 12.27 -4.63 -16.77
N ASP A 121 12.45 -3.33 -16.58
CA ASP A 121 13.64 -2.75 -15.94
C ASP A 121 13.72 -3.07 -14.45
N LEU A 122 12.65 -2.78 -13.70
CA LEU A 122 12.66 -2.85 -12.24
C LEU A 122 12.55 -4.29 -11.71
N ILE A 123 11.83 -5.17 -12.43
CA ILE A 123 11.49 -6.52 -11.94
C ILE A 123 12.14 -7.61 -12.78
N VAL A 124 11.93 -7.62 -14.09
CA VAL A 124 12.22 -8.79 -14.93
C VAL A 124 13.71 -8.93 -15.28
N CYS A 125 14.44 -7.82 -15.38
CA CYS A 125 15.88 -7.79 -15.68
C CYS A 125 16.75 -7.34 -14.50
N ASN A 126 16.18 -7.06 -13.32
CA ASN A 126 16.91 -6.60 -12.14
C ASN A 126 17.21 -7.73 -11.15
N TRP A 127 17.92 -8.76 -11.58
CA TRP A 127 18.26 -9.88 -10.70
C TRP A 127 19.54 -10.60 -11.12
N ARG A 128 20.16 -11.26 -10.15
CA ARG A 128 21.25 -12.22 -10.35
C ARG A 128 21.03 -13.45 -9.49
N LEU A 129 21.65 -14.56 -9.87
CA LEU A 129 21.64 -15.79 -9.09
C LEU A 129 22.66 -15.70 -7.93
N LEU A 130 22.32 -16.30 -6.81
CA LEU A 130 23.30 -16.57 -5.74
C LEU A 130 24.23 -17.72 -6.12
N HIS A 131 23.71 -18.71 -6.85
CA HIS A 131 24.46 -19.86 -7.33
C HIS A 131 24.23 -20.05 -8.84
N PRO A 132 25.28 -20.20 -9.65
CA PRO A 132 25.14 -20.30 -11.12
C PRO A 132 24.19 -21.41 -11.59
N ASP A 133 24.09 -22.50 -10.82
CA ASP A 133 23.30 -23.68 -11.16
C ASP A 133 21.89 -23.70 -10.52
N SER A 134 21.44 -22.61 -9.90
CA SER A 134 20.12 -22.56 -9.27
C SER A 134 19.02 -22.87 -10.31
N PRO A 135 18.17 -23.89 -10.08
CA PRO A 135 17.20 -24.34 -11.06
C PRO A 135 16.05 -23.35 -11.21
N ARG A 136 15.37 -23.39 -12.36
CA ARG A 136 14.08 -22.70 -12.54
C ARG A 136 12.96 -23.43 -11.78
N PRO A 137 11.92 -22.73 -11.31
CA PRO A 137 11.70 -21.28 -11.45
C PRO A 137 12.65 -20.47 -10.57
N LEU A 138 12.92 -19.22 -10.97
CA LEU A 138 13.75 -18.29 -10.18
C LEU A 138 13.10 -18.09 -8.80
N LEU A 139 13.78 -18.51 -7.74
CA LEU A 139 13.28 -18.42 -6.37
C LEU A 139 13.82 -17.17 -5.68
N VAL A 140 13.01 -16.50 -4.86
CA VAL A 140 13.44 -15.36 -4.02
C VAL A 140 14.66 -15.71 -3.17
N GLU A 141 14.71 -16.93 -2.66
CA GLU A 141 15.79 -17.46 -1.84
C GLU A 141 17.14 -17.47 -2.58
N GLU A 142 17.08 -17.77 -3.88
CA GLU A 142 18.22 -18.05 -4.76
C GLU A 142 18.64 -16.84 -5.62
N THR A 143 17.95 -15.70 -5.45
CA THR A 143 18.16 -14.50 -6.28
C THR A 143 18.38 -13.26 -5.43
N ARG A 144 19.09 -12.28 -5.99
CA ARG A 144 19.25 -10.93 -5.41
C ARG A 144 19.08 -9.87 -6.48
N LEU A 145 18.63 -8.68 -6.09
CA LEU A 145 18.57 -7.53 -7.00
C LEU A 145 19.97 -7.14 -7.50
N LEU A 146 20.07 -6.76 -8.77
CA LEU A 146 21.30 -6.20 -9.35
C LEU A 146 21.51 -4.75 -8.92
N VAL A 147 20.42 -3.99 -8.91
CA VAL A 147 20.37 -2.58 -8.55
C VAL A 147 19.37 -2.42 -7.40
N PRO A 148 19.78 -2.67 -6.14
CA PRO A 148 19.00 -2.30 -4.98
C PRO A 148 19.08 -0.78 -4.75
N THR A 149 17.95 -0.15 -4.48
CA THR A 149 17.91 1.28 -4.13
C THR A 149 18.29 1.50 -2.68
N VAL A 150 17.60 0.79 -1.78
CA VAL A 150 17.85 0.83 -0.33
C VAL A 150 18.42 -0.48 0.18
N GLY A 151 18.15 -1.59 -0.49
CA GLY A 151 18.71 -2.90 -0.22
C GLY A 151 18.08 -3.68 0.92
N THR A 152 16.98 -3.19 1.51
CA THR A 152 16.32 -3.88 2.62
C THR A 152 15.63 -5.18 2.17
N ASP A 153 15.29 -6.01 3.14
CA ASP A 153 14.53 -7.24 2.89
C ASP A 153 13.17 -6.93 2.25
N GLU A 154 12.53 -5.81 2.60
CA GLU A 154 11.31 -5.34 1.95
C GLU A 154 11.50 -5.13 0.45
N GLU A 155 12.60 -4.50 0.03
CA GLU A 155 12.88 -4.25 -1.38
C GLU A 155 13.15 -5.56 -2.12
N GLN A 156 14.04 -6.39 -1.55
CA GLN A 156 14.42 -7.68 -2.14
C GLN A 156 13.20 -8.59 -2.29
N PHE A 157 12.46 -8.84 -1.21
CA PHE A 157 11.34 -9.79 -1.24
C PHE A 157 10.17 -9.26 -2.06
N PHE A 158 9.87 -7.96 -2.02
CA PHE A 158 8.73 -7.42 -2.76
C PHE A 158 8.95 -7.47 -4.27
N TYR A 159 10.15 -7.15 -4.76
CA TYR A 159 10.45 -7.23 -6.20
C TYR A 159 10.72 -8.65 -6.67
N LEU A 160 11.53 -9.43 -5.95
CA LEU A 160 11.90 -10.79 -6.37
C LEU A 160 10.72 -11.77 -6.26
N THR A 161 9.74 -11.54 -5.37
CA THR A 161 8.52 -12.37 -5.36
C THR A 161 7.74 -12.22 -6.67
N GLN A 162 7.70 -11.03 -7.25
CA GLN A 162 7.04 -10.80 -8.54
C GLN A 162 7.79 -11.49 -9.68
N LEU A 163 9.13 -11.42 -9.68
CA LEU A 163 9.97 -12.19 -10.60
C LEU A 163 9.74 -13.70 -10.46
N GLU A 164 9.71 -14.22 -9.24
CA GLU A 164 9.43 -15.65 -8.99
C GLU A 164 8.05 -16.05 -9.52
N MET A 165 7.02 -15.24 -9.25
CA MET A 165 5.67 -15.50 -9.78
C MET A 165 5.67 -15.55 -11.31
N LEU A 166 6.37 -14.62 -11.97
CA LEU A 166 6.48 -14.62 -13.42
C LEU A 166 7.27 -15.81 -13.96
N SER A 167 8.40 -16.17 -13.32
CA SER A 167 9.21 -17.33 -13.71
C SER A 167 8.47 -18.66 -13.50
N ARG A 168 7.64 -18.77 -12.46
CA ARG A 168 6.75 -19.91 -12.24
C ARG A 168 5.69 -20.04 -13.34
N GLY A 169 5.31 -18.92 -13.94
CA GLY A 169 4.38 -18.83 -15.06
C GLY A 169 4.96 -19.21 -16.42
N ALA A 170 6.24 -19.64 -16.51
CA ALA A 170 6.83 -20.05 -17.78
C ALA A 170 5.99 -21.09 -18.56
N PRO A 171 5.39 -22.12 -17.93
CA PRO A 171 4.52 -23.07 -18.64
C PRO A 171 3.31 -22.45 -19.33
N LEU A 172 2.81 -21.29 -18.87
CA LEU A 172 1.68 -20.59 -19.49
C LEU A 172 1.99 -20.17 -20.93
N VAL A 173 3.24 -19.82 -21.23
CA VAL A 173 3.66 -19.41 -22.58
C VAL A 173 3.61 -20.59 -23.54
N SER A 174 4.18 -21.73 -23.17
CA SER A 174 4.13 -22.95 -24.00
C SER A 174 2.71 -23.44 -24.19
N ALA A 175 1.92 -23.48 -23.11
CA ALA A 175 0.53 -23.90 -23.17
C ALA A 175 -0.33 -23.00 -24.08
N ALA A 176 -0.07 -21.69 -24.09
CA ALA A 176 -0.79 -20.77 -24.96
C ALA A 176 -0.40 -20.93 -26.43
N ALA A 177 0.85 -21.30 -26.72
CA ALA A 177 1.27 -21.65 -28.08
C ALA A 177 0.61 -22.94 -28.56
N HIS A 178 0.63 -24.01 -27.74
CA HIS A 178 -0.03 -25.27 -28.06
C HIS A 178 -1.56 -25.15 -28.17
N ALA A 179 -2.18 -24.30 -27.35
CA ALA A 179 -3.59 -23.97 -27.48
C ALA A 179 -3.92 -23.40 -28.88
N GLY A 180 -3.02 -22.59 -29.45
CA GLY A 180 -3.16 -22.10 -30.82
C GLY A 180 -3.13 -23.22 -31.86
N GLU A 181 -2.26 -24.21 -31.69
CA GLU A 181 -2.24 -25.39 -32.56
C GLU A 181 -3.51 -26.24 -32.42
N ALA A 182 -4.00 -26.43 -31.19
CA ALA A 182 -5.23 -27.16 -30.92
C ALA A 182 -6.44 -26.49 -31.58
N VAL A 183 -6.56 -25.17 -31.46
CA VAL A 183 -7.60 -24.37 -32.15
C VAL A 183 -7.48 -24.53 -33.67
N ALA A 184 -6.27 -24.43 -34.23
CA ALA A 184 -6.04 -24.57 -35.67
C ALA A 184 -6.42 -25.97 -36.20
N ARG A 185 -6.27 -27.02 -35.38
CA ARG A 185 -6.66 -28.40 -35.70
C ARG A 185 -8.12 -28.73 -35.37
N GLY A 186 -8.85 -27.84 -34.71
CA GLY A 186 -10.19 -28.13 -34.19
C GLY A 186 -10.21 -29.16 -33.06
N ASP A 187 -9.09 -29.30 -32.33
CA ASP A 187 -8.88 -30.34 -31.32
C ASP A 187 -9.31 -29.84 -29.92
N ALA A 188 -10.57 -30.07 -29.57
CA ALA A 188 -11.15 -29.61 -28.32
C ALA A 188 -10.57 -30.32 -27.08
N GLU A 189 -10.14 -31.57 -27.21
CA GLU A 189 -9.55 -32.35 -26.12
C GLU A 189 -8.15 -31.84 -25.79
N ALA A 190 -7.31 -31.64 -26.81
CA ALA A 190 -5.99 -31.06 -26.62
C ALA A 190 -6.07 -29.66 -26.00
N LEU A 191 -7.01 -28.83 -26.47
CA LEU A 191 -7.22 -27.49 -25.89
C LEU A 191 -7.67 -27.56 -24.42
N ALA A 192 -8.53 -28.51 -24.05
CA ALA A 192 -8.94 -28.71 -22.66
C ALA A 192 -7.73 -29.04 -21.77
N GLY A 193 -6.83 -29.90 -22.24
CA GLY A 193 -5.58 -30.23 -21.56
C GLY A 193 -4.68 -29.02 -21.33
N GLU A 194 -4.52 -28.16 -22.33
CA GLU A 194 -3.70 -26.94 -22.19
C GLU A 194 -4.32 -25.93 -21.20
N LEU A 195 -5.65 -25.76 -21.21
CA LEU A 195 -6.34 -24.89 -20.24
C LEU A 195 -6.24 -25.43 -18.80
N ALA A 196 -6.32 -26.75 -18.62
CA ALA A 196 -6.12 -27.38 -17.31
C ALA A 196 -4.70 -27.17 -16.79
N LEU A 197 -3.67 -27.31 -17.65
CA LEU A 197 -2.27 -27.01 -17.29
C LEU A 197 -2.10 -25.55 -16.87
N MET A 198 -2.73 -24.61 -17.58
CA MET A 198 -2.72 -23.20 -17.19
C MET A 198 -3.37 -22.98 -15.83
N ALA A 199 -4.49 -23.65 -15.54
CA ALA A 199 -5.18 -23.54 -14.26
C ALA A 199 -4.29 -24.02 -13.10
N ASP A 200 -3.64 -25.17 -13.26
CA ASP A 200 -2.67 -25.72 -12.29
C ASP A 200 -1.49 -24.78 -12.06
N CYS A 201 -0.97 -24.18 -13.13
CA CYS A 201 0.12 -23.21 -13.06
C CYS A 201 -0.29 -21.97 -12.25
N VAL A 202 -1.45 -21.38 -12.54
CA VAL A 202 -2.00 -20.23 -11.80
C VAL A 202 -2.26 -20.56 -10.34
N ALA A 203 -2.79 -21.75 -10.05
CA ALA A 203 -2.98 -22.23 -8.68
C ALA A 203 -1.64 -22.38 -7.94
N ALA A 204 -0.60 -22.90 -8.59
CA ALA A 204 0.75 -23.01 -8.03
C ALA A 204 1.37 -21.63 -7.75
N ILE A 205 1.25 -20.67 -8.67
CA ILE A 205 1.69 -19.28 -8.48
C ILE A 205 1.03 -18.67 -7.25
N THR A 206 -0.29 -18.84 -7.12
CA THR A 206 -1.08 -18.32 -5.99
C THR A 206 -0.61 -18.90 -4.65
N ARG A 207 -0.39 -20.23 -4.59
CA ARG A 207 0.01 -20.92 -3.36
C ARG A 207 1.46 -20.69 -2.95
N LYS A 208 2.38 -20.51 -3.92
CA LYS A 208 3.83 -20.45 -3.65
C LYS A 208 4.40 -19.04 -3.70
N GLY A 209 3.86 -18.16 -4.55
CA GLY A 209 4.34 -16.80 -4.74
C GLY A 209 3.80 -15.83 -3.69
N LEU A 210 2.47 -15.61 -3.67
CA LEU A 210 1.85 -14.60 -2.79
C LEU A 210 2.25 -14.69 -1.31
N PRO A 211 2.43 -15.87 -0.68
CA PRO A 211 2.85 -15.95 0.72
C PRO A 211 4.24 -15.35 1.02
N LYS A 212 5.09 -15.12 0.02
CA LYS A 212 6.43 -14.53 0.19
C LYS A 212 6.47 -13.01 0.34
N ILE A 213 5.30 -12.36 0.43
CA ILE A 213 5.19 -10.97 0.89
C ILE A 213 4.38 -10.99 2.19
N GLU A 214 5.05 -11.18 3.32
CA GLU A 214 4.41 -11.50 4.61
C GLU A 214 4.47 -10.32 5.59
N PRO A 215 3.34 -9.67 5.90
CA PRO A 215 3.34 -8.49 6.77
C PRO A 215 3.51 -8.81 8.27
N ARG A 216 3.47 -10.10 8.67
CA ARG A 216 3.69 -10.48 10.08
C ARG A 216 5.17 -10.54 10.43
N THR A 217 5.54 -9.85 11.50
CA THR A 217 6.90 -9.84 12.06
C THR A 217 7.40 -11.25 12.40
N GLY A 218 8.69 -11.49 12.19
CA GLY A 218 9.35 -12.77 12.51
C GLY A 218 9.10 -13.89 11.50
N LYS A 219 8.45 -13.61 10.36
CA LYS A 219 8.30 -14.57 9.27
C LYS A 219 9.48 -14.46 8.29
N ARG A 220 9.80 -15.57 7.61
CA ARG A 220 10.96 -15.66 6.71
C ARG A 220 11.00 -14.58 5.63
N PHE A 221 9.88 -14.32 4.99
CA PHE A 221 9.75 -13.30 3.95
C PHE A 221 8.99 -12.08 4.47
N HIS A 222 9.39 -11.62 5.66
CA HIS A 222 8.74 -10.48 6.27
C HIS A 222 8.94 -9.24 5.42
N VAL A 223 7.85 -8.55 5.11
CA VAL A 223 7.86 -7.25 4.46
C VAL A 223 7.06 -6.33 5.37
N ASP A 224 7.72 -5.41 6.07
CA ASP A 224 7.03 -4.45 6.93
C ASP A 224 6.24 -3.45 6.07
N PRO A 225 4.89 -3.34 6.23
CA PRO A 225 4.09 -2.42 5.44
C PRO A 225 4.49 -0.94 5.56
N VAL A 226 5.03 -0.51 6.70
CA VAL A 226 5.49 0.87 6.93
C VAL A 226 6.81 1.11 6.21
N VAL A 227 7.79 0.22 6.40
CA VAL A 227 9.11 0.33 5.72
C VAL A 227 8.92 0.26 4.22
N TRP A 228 8.14 -0.70 3.72
CA TRP A 228 7.79 -0.81 2.31
C TRP A 228 7.14 0.46 1.76
N ALA A 229 6.14 1.02 2.46
CA ALA A 229 5.40 2.19 1.98
C ALA A 229 6.27 3.44 1.84
N LYS A 230 7.29 3.57 2.69
CA LYS A 230 8.17 4.74 2.76
C LYS A 230 9.46 4.60 1.95
N THR A 231 9.97 3.39 1.76
CA THR A 231 11.29 3.17 1.12
C THR A 231 11.21 2.50 -0.25
N VAL A 232 10.30 1.54 -0.44
CA VAL A 232 10.24 0.70 -1.65
C VAL A 232 9.16 1.19 -2.62
N ALA A 233 7.97 1.44 -2.10
CA ALA A 233 6.81 1.79 -2.89
C ALA A 233 6.91 3.15 -3.64
N PRO A 234 7.58 4.19 -3.10
CA PRO A 234 7.71 5.48 -3.79
C PRO A 234 8.56 5.41 -5.07
N LEU A 235 9.57 4.55 -5.13
CA LEU A 235 10.46 4.41 -6.29
C LEU A 235 9.68 4.15 -7.57
N ALA A 236 8.66 3.29 -7.50
CA ALA A 236 7.87 2.89 -8.64
C ALA A 236 6.81 3.93 -9.05
N VAL A 237 6.60 5.03 -8.30
CA VAL A 237 5.61 6.05 -8.69
C VAL A 237 6.11 6.80 -9.95
N PRO A 238 5.29 6.94 -11.01
CA PRO A 238 5.64 7.70 -12.20
C PRO A 238 6.09 9.13 -11.87
N LEU A 239 7.05 9.63 -12.66
CA LEU A 239 7.59 11.00 -12.50
C LEU A 239 6.75 12.07 -13.21
N VAL A 240 5.86 11.64 -14.11
CA VAL A 240 4.94 12.51 -14.83
C VAL A 240 3.50 12.16 -14.48
N GLU A 241 2.63 13.17 -14.44
CA GLU A 241 1.20 13.00 -14.20
C GLU A 241 0.60 12.08 -15.28
N HIS A 242 -0.24 11.13 -14.87
CA HIS A 242 -0.79 10.06 -15.72
C HIS A 242 0.27 9.20 -16.45
N GLY A 243 1.52 9.24 -15.99
CA GLY A 243 2.60 8.40 -16.51
C GLY A 243 2.38 6.91 -16.24
N ILE A 244 3.10 6.09 -16.98
CA ILE A 244 3.11 4.64 -16.83
C ILE A 244 4.24 4.26 -15.87
N GLY A 245 3.97 3.33 -14.95
CA GLY A 245 4.95 2.84 -13.98
C GLY A 245 5.08 1.32 -14.01
N PRO A 246 6.05 0.77 -13.25
CA PRO A 246 6.27 -0.67 -13.12
C PRO A 246 5.25 -1.27 -12.11
N SER A 247 3.95 -1.04 -12.33
CA SER A 247 2.89 -1.59 -11.48
C SER A 247 2.76 -3.10 -11.64
N GLY A 248 2.14 -3.79 -10.68
CA GLY A 248 1.86 -5.22 -10.83
C GLY A 248 0.98 -5.53 -12.06
N THR A 249 0.13 -4.59 -12.47
CA THR A 249 -0.67 -4.66 -13.70
C THR A 249 0.23 -4.82 -14.93
N ALA A 250 1.46 -4.32 -14.91
CA ALA A 250 2.40 -4.39 -16.01
C ALA A 250 3.01 -5.78 -16.25
N SER A 251 2.71 -6.77 -15.41
CA SER A 251 3.21 -8.14 -15.59
C SER A 251 2.58 -8.81 -16.82
N PRO A 252 3.36 -9.27 -17.81
CA PRO A 252 2.83 -9.82 -19.07
C PRO A 252 2.01 -11.10 -18.88
N MET A 253 2.20 -11.80 -17.77
CA MET A 253 1.40 -12.97 -17.40
C MET A 253 -0.08 -12.65 -17.29
N PHE A 254 -0.46 -11.51 -16.68
CA PHE A 254 -1.87 -11.13 -16.56
C PHE A 254 -2.49 -10.82 -17.92
N HIS A 255 -1.72 -10.21 -18.81
CA HIS A 255 -2.17 -9.90 -20.17
C HIS A 255 -2.33 -11.16 -21.02
N LEU A 256 -1.44 -12.14 -20.87
CA LEU A 256 -1.56 -13.45 -21.52
C LEU A 256 -2.82 -14.16 -21.04
N LEU A 257 -3.01 -14.26 -19.71
CA LEU A 257 -4.19 -14.90 -19.13
C LEU A 257 -5.49 -14.20 -19.54
N ASP A 258 -5.49 -12.86 -19.56
CA ASP A 258 -6.63 -12.06 -20.04
C ASP A 258 -6.97 -12.37 -21.51
N SER A 259 -5.96 -12.55 -22.37
CA SER A 259 -6.17 -12.98 -23.76
C SER A 259 -6.75 -14.39 -23.84
N VAL A 260 -6.23 -15.34 -23.06
CA VAL A 260 -6.70 -16.75 -23.06
C VAL A 260 -8.15 -16.85 -22.59
N ILE A 261 -8.52 -16.20 -21.48
CA ILE A 261 -9.88 -16.30 -20.94
C ILE A 261 -10.92 -15.49 -21.73
N GLY A 262 -10.47 -14.70 -22.72
CA GLY A 262 -11.31 -13.85 -23.55
C GLY A 262 -11.80 -12.57 -22.86
N ARG A 263 -10.95 -11.88 -22.08
CA ARG A 263 -11.33 -10.59 -21.48
C ARG A 263 -11.47 -9.51 -22.56
N THR A 264 -12.69 -8.99 -22.71
CA THR A 264 -13.02 -7.95 -23.70
C THR A 264 -13.27 -6.56 -23.11
N ARG A 265 -13.45 -6.45 -21.79
CA ARG A 265 -13.77 -5.18 -21.10
C ARG A 265 -12.56 -4.65 -20.31
N TYR A 266 -12.23 -3.39 -20.56
CA TYR A 266 -11.12 -2.64 -19.94
C TYR A 266 -11.58 -1.22 -19.56
N ARG A 267 -12.74 -1.09 -18.92
CA ARG A 267 -13.38 0.19 -18.57
C ARG A 267 -12.98 0.71 -17.18
N SER A 268 -12.60 -0.19 -16.27
CA SER A 268 -12.01 0.17 -14.99
C SER A 268 -10.69 0.92 -15.21
N PHE A 269 -10.28 1.74 -14.26
CA PHE A 269 -9.03 2.47 -14.37
C PHE A 269 -7.83 1.53 -14.55
N ILE A 270 -7.80 0.41 -13.81
CA ILE A 270 -6.76 -0.63 -13.96
C ILE A 270 -6.88 -1.34 -15.32
N GLY A 271 -8.10 -1.49 -15.86
CA GLY A 271 -8.32 -2.01 -17.21
C GLY A 271 -7.73 -1.10 -18.29
N ASP A 272 -8.01 0.18 -18.22
CA ASP A 272 -7.48 1.21 -19.12
C ASP A 272 -5.94 1.33 -18.98
N GLU A 273 -5.41 1.32 -17.76
CA GLU A 273 -3.97 1.25 -17.49
C GLU A 273 -3.31 0.02 -18.14
N ALA A 274 -3.95 -1.16 -18.06
CA ALA A 274 -3.46 -2.37 -18.68
C ALA A 274 -3.31 -2.23 -20.21
N GLN A 275 -4.22 -1.51 -20.88
CA GLN A 275 -4.09 -1.27 -22.32
C GLN A 275 -2.88 -0.39 -22.64
N ARG A 276 -2.72 0.74 -21.93
CA ARG A 276 -1.55 1.63 -22.09
C ARG A 276 -0.22 0.93 -21.81
N LEU A 277 -0.19 0.06 -20.80
CA LEU A 277 0.98 -0.75 -20.46
C LEU A 277 1.35 -1.71 -21.60
N ARG A 278 0.37 -2.43 -22.15
CA ARG A 278 0.57 -3.37 -23.27
C ARG A 278 1.11 -2.67 -24.51
N ASP A 279 0.69 -1.43 -24.78
CA ASP A 279 1.18 -0.64 -25.92
C ASP A 279 2.65 -0.23 -25.83
N ASN A 280 3.22 -0.28 -24.63
CA ASN A 280 4.61 0.04 -24.32
C ASN A 280 5.46 -1.20 -24.02
N TYR A 281 4.90 -2.41 -24.20
CA TYR A 281 5.67 -3.64 -24.08
C TYR A 281 6.75 -3.76 -25.15
N PRO A 282 7.85 -4.48 -24.82
CA PRO A 282 8.81 -4.85 -25.82
C PRO A 282 8.15 -5.73 -26.89
N ARG A 283 8.68 -5.65 -28.13
CA ARG A 283 8.07 -6.18 -29.35
C ARG A 283 7.55 -7.62 -29.19
N PHE A 284 8.37 -8.55 -28.71
CA PHE A 284 8.02 -9.97 -28.64
C PHE A 284 6.89 -10.26 -27.65
N TRP A 285 6.82 -9.54 -26.53
CA TRP A 285 5.72 -9.69 -25.59
C TRP A 285 4.40 -9.25 -26.23
N ARG A 286 4.42 -8.09 -26.90
CA ARG A 286 3.24 -7.54 -27.58
C ARG A 286 2.74 -8.46 -28.69
N GLU A 287 3.63 -8.88 -29.58
CA GLU A 287 3.29 -9.75 -30.72
C GLU A 287 2.72 -11.09 -30.26
N PHE A 288 3.33 -11.72 -29.24
CA PHE A 288 2.85 -12.99 -28.71
C PHE A 288 1.49 -12.88 -28.01
N ILE A 289 1.30 -11.87 -27.16
CA ILE A 289 0.01 -11.67 -26.48
C ILE A 289 -1.09 -11.34 -27.50
N GLN A 290 -0.76 -10.60 -28.55
CA GLN A 290 -1.69 -10.27 -29.64
C GLN A 290 -2.03 -11.50 -30.49
N SER A 291 -1.05 -12.38 -30.78
CA SER A 291 -1.33 -13.62 -31.51
C SER A 291 -2.24 -14.54 -30.72
N VAL A 292 -2.03 -14.67 -29.41
CA VAL A 292 -2.91 -15.47 -28.52
C VAL A 292 -4.31 -14.87 -28.45
N ALA A 293 -4.44 -13.55 -28.38
CA ALA A 293 -5.75 -12.89 -28.41
C ALA A 293 -6.51 -13.16 -29.72
N GLY A 294 -5.81 -13.24 -30.85
CA GLY A 294 -6.38 -13.53 -32.16
C GLY A 294 -6.91 -14.96 -32.34
N LEU A 295 -6.56 -15.90 -31.44
CA LEU A 295 -7.08 -17.27 -31.46
C LEU A 295 -8.54 -17.35 -31.02
N ASP A 296 -9.02 -16.37 -30.24
CA ASP A 296 -10.35 -16.32 -29.66
C ASP A 296 -10.78 -17.65 -28.98
N ILE A 297 -9.89 -18.17 -28.11
CA ILE A 297 -10.03 -19.44 -27.40
C ILE A 297 -11.40 -19.56 -26.70
N ALA A 298 -11.88 -18.46 -26.12
CA ALA A 298 -13.16 -18.43 -25.42
C ALA A 298 -14.35 -18.68 -26.35
N SER A 299 -14.37 -18.07 -27.54
CA SER A 299 -15.40 -18.31 -28.54
C SER A 299 -15.31 -19.72 -29.12
N PHE A 300 -14.10 -20.21 -29.40
CA PHE A 300 -13.90 -21.60 -29.84
C PHE A 300 -14.46 -22.59 -28.82
N ALA A 301 -14.12 -22.43 -27.54
CA ALA A 301 -14.60 -23.29 -26.46
C ALA A 301 -16.14 -23.28 -26.32
N GLY A 302 -16.77 -22.11 -26.51
CA GLY A 302 -18.23 -21.98 -26.51
C GLY A 302 -18.90 -22.66 -27.70
N ALA A 303 -18.26 -22.67 -28.87
CA ALA A 303 -18.79 -23.26 -30.09
C ALA A 303 -18.52 -24.77 -30.24
N ALA A 304 -17.47 -25.28 -29.59
CA ALA A 304 -16.99 -26.65 -29.77
C ALA A 304 -17.96 -27.74 -29.27
N GLY A 305 -18.93 -27.40 -28.42
CA GLY A 305 -19.87 -28.38 -27.85
C GLY A 305 -19.18 -29.47 -27.01
N HIS A 306 -18.00 -29.20 -26.46
CA HIS A 306 -17.15 -30.15 -25.76
C HIS A 306 -17.14 -29.86 -24.23
N PRO A 307 -17.87 -30.63 -23.40
CA PRO A 307 -18.00 -30.33 -21.98
C PRO A 307 -16.67 -30.24 -21.20
N PRO A 308 -15.68 -31.13 -21.39
CA PRO A 308 -14.39 -31.01 -20.71
C PRO A 308 -13.65 -29.70 -21.02
N LEU A 309 -13.79 -29.19 -22.25
CA LEU A 309 -13.17 -27.92 -22.65
C LEU A 309 -13.84 -26.73 -21.97
N ALA A 310 -15.18 -26.73 -21.92
CA ALA A 310 -15.94 -25.70 -21.21
C ALA A 310 -15.61 -25.68 -19.70
N GLU A 311 -15.50 -26.86 -19.09
CA GLU A 311 -15.11 -27.01 -17.68
C GLU A 311 -13.68 -26.51 -17.44
N ALA A 312 -12.71 -26.87 -18.28
CA ALA A 312 -11.34 -26.41 -18.15
C ALA A 312 -11.22 -24.87 -18.25
N LEU A 313 -11.96 -24.24 -19.17
CA LEU A 313 -12.01 -22.78 -19.28
C LEU A 313 -12.66 -22.13 -18.05
N ALA A 314 -13.76 -22.70 -17.54
CA ALA A 314 -14.41 -22.23 -16.32
C ALA A 314 -13.48 -22.36 -15.10
N ASP A 315 -12.74 -23.46 -15.01
CA ASP A 315 -11.79 -23.68 -13.94
C ASP A 315 -10.62 -22.68 -13.97
N LEU A 316 -10.04 -22.44 -15.14
CA LEU A 316 -9.02 -21.41 -15.33
C LEU A 316 -9.52 -20.02 -14.89
N ARG A 317 -10.73 -19.64 -15.30
CA ARG A 317 -11.37 -18.38 -14.87
C ARG A 317 -11.53 -18.33 -13.35
N ARG A 318 -11.94 -19.43 -12.71
CA ARG A 318 -12.12 -19.55 -11.26
C ARG A 318 -10.80 -19.42 -10.49
N VAL A 319 -9.74 -20.11 -10.89
CA VAL A 319 -8.44 -20.05 -10.20
C VAL A 319 -7.70 -18.74 -10.44
N TYR A 320 -7.93 -18.08 -11.58
CA TYR A 320 -7.35 -16.78 -11.87
C TYR A 320 -8.14 -15.62 -11.25
N ALA A 321 -9.42 -15.48 -11.60
CA ALA A 321 -10.24 -14.31 -11.28
C ALA A 321 -11.31 -14.56 -10.20
N GLY A 322 -11.52 -15.80 -9.74
CA GLY A 322 -12.48 -16.10 -8.66
C GLY A 322 -12.12 -15.46 -7.32
N GLY A 323 -13.09 -15.36 -6.39
CA GLY A 323 -12.88 -14.71 -5.08
C GLY A 323 -11.74 -15.30 -4.24
N ASN A 324 -11.45 -16.60 -4.42
CA ASN A 324 -10.33 -17.30 -3.80
C ASN A 324 -9.13 -17.55 -4.74
N GLY A 325 -9.24 -17.13 -6.01
CA GLY A 325 -8.19 -17.25 -7.01
C GLY A 325 -7.09 -16.21 -6.85
N LEU A 326 -6.15 -16.17 -7.79
CA LEU A 326 -4.99 -15.30 -7.78
C LEU A 326 -5.34 -13.83 -7.54
N LEU A 327 -6.26 -13.26 -8.34
CA LEU A 327 -6.65 -11.86 -8.23
C LEU A 327 -7.39 -11.55 -6.91
N GLY A 328 -8.23 -12.48 -6.43
CA GLY A 328 -8.95 -12.33 -5.16
C GLY A 328 -8.01 -12.31 -3.95
N ARG A 329 -7.05 -13.25 -3.91
CA ARG A 329 -6.02 -13.33 -2.85
C ARG A 329 -5.04 -12.16 -2.91
N HIS A 330 -4.66 -11.74 -4.12
CA HIS A 330 -3.84 -10.55 -4.34
C HIS A 330 -4.54 -9.29 -3.80
N ARG A 331 -5.83 -9.08 -4.09
CA ARG A 331 -6.61 -7.95 -3.57
C ARG A 331 -6.54 -7.84 -2.05
N LEU A 332 -6.78 -8.95 -1.33
CA LEU A 332 -6.72 -8.97 0.14
C LEU A 332 -5.34 -8.54 0.67
N LYS A 333 -4.27 -9.01 0.03
CA LYS A 333 -2.90 -8.67 0.40
C LYS A 333 -2.61 -7.19 0.15
N VAL A 334 -2.89 -6.70 -1.05
CA VAL A 334 -2.64 -5.31 -1.44
C VAL A 334 -3.42 -4.33 -0.56
N SER A 335 -4.67 -4.64 -0.20
CA SER A 335 -5.46 -3.77 0.67
C SER A 335 -4.80 -3.50 2.02
N GLY A 336 -4.12 -4.49 2.62
CA GLY A 336 -3.38 -4.30 3.88
C GLY A 336 -2.22 -3.30 3.72
N TYR A 337 -1.40 -3.47 2.68
CA TYR A 337 -0.27 -2.60 2.39
C TYR A 337 -0.71 -1.18 2.02
N LEU A 338 -1.74 -1.03 1.18
CA LEU A 338 -2.22 0.28 0.75
C LEU A 338 -2.95 1.05 1.85
N ASN A 339 -3.71 0.37 2.72
CA ASN A 339 -4.29 1.02 3.90
C ASN A 339 -3.21 1.58 4.82
N THR A 340 -2.13 0.83 5.04
CA THR A 340 -0.98 1.32 5.83
C THR A 340 -0.31 2.49 5.11
N SER A 341 -0.01 2.34 3.82
CA SER A 341 0.63 3.35 2.97
C SER A 341 -0.09 4.71 3.04
N TYR A 342 -1.42 4.71 2.89
CA TYR A 342 -2.23 5.94 2.98
C TYR A 342 -2.07 6.62 4.34
N ARG A 343 -2.15 5.83 5.42
CA ARG A 343 -2.12 6.35 6.79
C ARG A 343 -0.75 6.87 7.21
N VAL A 344 0.33 6.37 6.62
CA VAL A 344 1.70 6.87 6.86
C VAL A 344 2.13 7.95 5.86
N GLY A 345 1.15 8.60 5.19
CA GLY A 345 1.38 9.83 4.42
C GLY A 345 1.65 9.65 2.94
N ARG A 346 1.42 8.46 2.35
CA ARG A 346 1.51 8.26 0.91
C ARG A 346 0.12 8.29 0.27
N ASP A 347 -0.18 9.38 -0.43
CA ASP A 347 -1.52 9.63 -0.99
C ASP A 347 -1.75 9.07 -2.41
N VAL A 348 -0.68 8.68 -3.11
CA VAL A 348 -0.72 8.19 -4.51
C VAL A 348 -0.12 6.79 -4.66
N THR A 349 -0.71 5.99 -5.54
CA THR A 349 -0.17 4.67 -5.93
C THR A 349 0.64 4.73 -7.21
N ILE A 350 1.32 3.63 -7.56
CA ILE A 350 2.12 3.50 -8.78
C ILE A 350 1.27 3.77 -10.04
N SER A 351 0.01 3.34 -10.02
CA SER A 351 -0.91 3.56 -11.14
C SER A 351 -1.43 5.02 -11.21
N GLY A 352 -0.96 5.94 -10.34
CA GLY A 352 -1.42 7.32 -10.31
C GLY A 352 -2.79 7.52 -9.65
N PHE A 353 -3.30 6.52 -8.90
CA PHE A 353 -4.61 6.61 -8.27
C PHE A 353 -4.59 7.58 -7.08
N PRO A 354 -5.40 8.65 -7.09
CA PRO A 354 -5.60 9.50 -5.93
C PRO A 354 -6.45 8.73 -4.91
N ALA A 355 -5.98 8.64 -3.67
CA ALA A 355 -6.59 7.88 -2.57
C ALA A 355 -6.38 6.35 -2.66
N ALA A 356 -5.20 5.91 -2.20
CA ALA A 356 -4.84 4.50 -2.04
C ALA A 356 -5.91 3.64 -1.30
N ALA A 357 -6.77 4.25 -0.48
CA ALA A 357 -7.91 3.60 0.18
C ALA A 357 -8.96 3.03 -0.81
N ARG A 358 -9.09 3.60 -2.02
CA ARG A 358 -10.08 3.18 -3.04
C ARG A 358 -9.56 2.15 -4.03
N VAL A 359 -8.26 1.83 -4.00
CA VAL A 359 -7.66 0.84 -4.91
C VAL A 359 -8.28 -0.55 -4.74
N GLY A 360 -8.79 -0.88 -3.54
CA GLY A 360 -9.54 -2.11 -3.31
C GLY A 360 -10.82 -2.22 -4.16
N GLU A 361 -11.54 -1.10 -4.37
CA GLU A 361 -12.72 -1.01 -5.23
C GLU A 361 -12.34 -1.23 -6.69
N GLU A 362 -11.25 -0.63 -7.13
CA GLU A 362 -10.77 -0.69 -8.51
C GLU A 362 -10.20 -2.06 -8.88
N LEU A 363 -9.50 -2.71 -7.94
CA LEU A 363 -9.11 -4.11 -8.08
C LEU A 363 -10.34 -5.02 -8.21
N ALA A 364 -11.42 -4.72 -7.47
CA ALA A 364 -12.68 -5.46 -7.59
C ALA A 364 -13.39 -5.18 -8.92
N ALA A 365 -13.42 -3.93 -9.36
CA ALA A 365 -13.99 -3.52 -10.65
C ALA A 365 -13.24 -4.18 -11.82
N SER A 366 -11.91 -4.12 -11.83
CA SER A 366 -11.09 -4.80 -12.85
C SER A 366 -11.30 -6.31 -12.84
N ARG A 367 -11.38 -6.93 -11.66
CA ARG A 367 -11.70 -8.36 -11.55
C ARG A 367 -13.08 -8.66 -12.14
N ALA A 368 -14.09 -7.82 -11.89
CA ALA A 368 -15.45 -8.02 -12.40
C ALA A 368 -15.56 -7.95 -13.94
N GLU A 369 -14.56 -7.40 -14.61
CA GLU A 369 -14.46 -7.42 -16.08
C GLU A 369 -14.08 -8.79 -16.65
N ARG A 370 -13.72 -9.75 -15.79
CA ARG A 370 -13.40 -11.15 -16.11
C ARG A 370 -14.52 -12.02 -15.54
N PRO A 371 -15.61 -12.27 -16.29
CA PRO A 371 -16.75 -13.00 -15.76
C PRO A 371 -16.31 -14.41 -15.33
N VAL A 372 -16.66 -14.77 -14.10
CA VAL A 372 -16.49 -16.11 -13.53
C VAL A 372 -17.88 -16.61 -13.21
N GLU A 373 -18.25 -17.77 -13.72
CA GLU A 373 -19.40 -18.52 -13.21
C GLU A 373 -18.99 -19.06 -11.84
N GLU A 374 -19.28 -18.32 -10.77
CA GLU A 374 -19.17 -18.88 -9.42
C GLU A 374 -20.33 -19.87 -9.25
N PRO A 375 -20.08 -21.13 -8.82
CA PRO A 375 -21.18 -22.01 -8.45
C PRO A 375 -22.04 -21.26 -7.44
N ALA A 376 -23.36 -21.24 -7.66
CA ALA A 376 -24.30 -20.59 -6.78
C ALA A 376 -23.91 -20.93 -5.34
N ALA A 377 -23.71 -19.89 -4.50
CA ALA A 377 -23.49 -20.09 -3.09
C ALA A 377 -24.54 -21.12 -2.63
N ALA A 378 -24.08 -22.23 -2.05
CA ALA A 378 -24.97 -23.31 -1.66
C ALA A 378 -26.19 -22.66 -0.97
N PRO A 379 -27.44 -23.00 -1.38
CA PRO A 379 -28.60 -22.44 -0.74
C PRO A 379 -28.40 -22.60 0.77
N PRO A 380 -28.76 -21.59 1.58
CA PRO A 380 -28.57 -21.68 3.02
C PRO A 380 -29.08 -23.05 3.43
N GLY A 381 -28.17 -23.89 3.95
CA GLY A 381 -28.51 -25.25 4.33
C GLY A 381 -29.76 -25.19 5.21
N PRO A 382 -30.64 -26.21 5.16
CA PRO A 382 -31.86 -26.18 5.94
C PRO A 382 -31.54 -25.74 7.35
N ALA A 383 -32.28 -24.75 7.85
CA ALA A 383 -32.15 -24.28 9.22
C ALA A 383 -32.03 -25.52 10.11
N PRO A 384 -31.03 -25.59 11.02
CA PRO A 384 -30.76 -26.81 11.77
C PRO A 384 -32.08 -27.30 12.36
N SER A 385 -32.44 -28.55 12.07
CA SER A 385 -33.61 -29.19 12.66
C SER A 385 -33.58 -28.92 14.15
N ARG A 386 -34.66 -28.36 14.70
CA ARG A 386 -34.85 -28.15 16.15
C ARG A 386 -34.36 -29.41 16.86
N ARG A 387 -33.15 -29.34 17.42
CA ARG A 387 -32.67 -30.34 18.36
C ARG A 387 -33.71 -30.36 19.47
N ALA A 388 -34.13 -31.55 19.89
CA ALA A 388 -34.90 -31.73 21.11
C ALA A 388 -34.25 -30.90 22.23
N PRO A 389 -35.03 -30.27 23.12
CA PRO A 389 -34.50 -29.39 24.14
C PRO A 389 -33.56 -30.19 25.06
N GLY A 390 -32.26 -30.13 24.76
CA GLY A 390 -31.23 -30.40 25.74
C GLY A 390 -31.38 -29.36 26.85
N ALA A 391 -31.12 -29.80 28.09
CA ALA A 391 -31.23 -29.00 29.30
C ALA A 391 -30.77 -27.54 29.06
N PRO A 392 -31.51 -26.53 29.57
CA PRO A 392 -31.22 -25.14 29.29
C PRO A 392 -29.78 -24.84 29.70
N ALA A 393 -28.94 -24.55 28.72
CA ALA A 393 -27.69 -23.85 28.98
C ALA A 393 -28.08 -22.55 29.69
N ALA A 394 -27.48 -22.29 30.85
CA ALA A 394 -27.73 -21.09 31.64
C ALA A 394 -27.72 -19.85 30.72
N PRO A 395 -28.65 -18.90 30.90
CA PRO A 395 -28.71 -17.71 30.05
C PRO A 395 -27.34 -17.02 30.10
N ALA A 396 -26.66 -16.98 28.95
CA ALA A 396 -25.44 -16.20 28.82
C ALA A 396 -25.80 -14.76 29.21
N ALA A 397 -25.04 -14.19 30.16
CA ALA A 397 -25.24 -12.83 30.61
C ALA A 397 -25.35 -11.90 29.38
N PRO A 398 -26.25 -10.90 29.40
CA PRO A 398 -26.37 -9.96 28.29
C PRO A 398 -24.99 -9.36 28.00
N PRO A 399 -24.56 -9.30 26.72
CA PRO A 399 -23.23 -8.81 26.39
C PRO A 399 -23.07 -7.38 26.92
N ARG A 400 -21.95 -7.13 27.61
CA ARG A 400 -21.59 -5.81 28.16
C ARG A 400 -21.83 -4.73 27.10
N THR A 401 -22.58 -3.70 27.49
CA THR A 401 -22.75 -2.49 26.69
C THR A 401 -21.47 -1.67 26.77
N VAL A 402 -20.92 -1.27 25.63
CA VAL A 402 -19.77 -0.39 25.51
C VAL A 402 -20.25 0.87 24.80
N THR A 403 -19.99 2.05 25.36
CA THR A 403 -20.35 3.33 24.71
C THR A 403 -19.26 3.78 23.72
N PRO A 404 -19.58 4.68 22.77
CA PRO A 404 -18.56 5.24 21.89
C PRO A 404 -17.40 5.93 22.63
N SER A 405 -17.69 6.71 23.69
CA SER A 405 -16.62 7.32 24.51
C SER A 405 -15.73 6.29 25.20
N GLU A 406 -16.29 5.16 25.66
CA GLU A 406 -15.51 4.05 26.22
C GLU A 406 -14.60 3.41 25.17
N LEU A 407 -15.13 3.08 24.00
CA LEU A 407 -14.34 2.49 22.90
C LEU A 407 -13.15 3.39 22.52
N LEU A 408 -13.35 4.71 22.44
CA LEU A 408 -12.31 5.69 22.10
C LEU A 408 -11.15 5.77 23.12
N ARG A 409 -11.30 5.16 24.31
CA ARG A 409 -10.22 5.03 25.32
C ARG A 409 -9.32 3.82 25.12
N HIS A 410 -9.56 3.02 24.08
CA HIS A 410 -8.76 1.84 23.72
C HIS A 410 -8.00 1.99 22.38
N PRO A 411 -7.32 3.13 22.10
CA PRO A 411 -6.56 3.31 20.87
C PRO A 411 -5.26 2.50 20.85
N GLN A 412 -4.47 2.66 19.80
CA GLN A 412 -3.13 2.08 19.70
C GLN A 412 -2.26 2.49 20.90
N GLY A 413 -1.64 1.50 21.56
CA GLY A 413 -0.79 1.73 22.73
C GLY A 413 -1.52 1.79 24.08
N ALA A 414 -2.85 1.62 24.11
CA ALA A 414 -3.59 1.40 25.35
C ALA A 414 -3.27 0.02 25.97
N GLU A 415 -3.55 -0.16 27.26
CA GLU A 415 -3.36 -1.46 27.96
C GLU A 415 -4.16 -2.60 27.31
N ARG A 416 -5.36 -2.25 26.82
CA ARG A 416 -6.20 -3.11 26.00
C ARG A 416 -6.57 -2.36 24.73
N GLU A 417 -6.27 -2.96 23.59
CA GLU A 417 -6.47 -2.39 22.27
C GLU A 417 -7.76 -2.96 21.68
N TRP A 418 -8.80 -2.14 21.58
CA TRP A 418 -10.14 -2.56 21.13
C TRP A 418 -10.48 -1.96 19.77
N LEU A 419 -11.41 -2.60 19.06
CA LEU A 419 -12.08 -2.02 17.90
C LEU A 419 -13.53 -2.52 17.85
N SER A 420 -14.39 -1.85 17.10
CA SER A 420 -15.72 -2.37 16.78
C SER A 420 -15.88 -2.80 15.33
N ALA A 421 -16.73 -3.78 15.08
CA ALA A 421 -17.28 -4.09 13.76
C ALA A 421 -18.67 -4.70 13.95
N ASP A 422 -19.63 -4.28 13.11
CA ASP A 422 -21.02 -4.77 13.15
C ASP A 422 -21.66 -4.72 14.56
N ASP A 423 -21.50 -3.58 15.25
CA ASP A 423 -21.97 -3.31 16.63
C ASP A 423 -21.37 -4.22 17.72
N ALA A 424 -20.40 -5.09 17.40
CA ALA A 424 -19.65 -5.86 18.38
C ALA A 424 -18.30 -5.20 18.67
N VAL A 425 -17.87 -5.24 19.93
CA VAL A 425 -16.56 -4.74 20.36
C VAL A 425 -15.64 -5.92 20.61
N TYR A 426 -14.43 -5.85 20.08
CA TYR A 426 -13.43 -6.89 20.12
C TYR A 426 -12.15 -6.38 20.78
N ASP A 427 -11.64 -7.12 21.74
CA ASP A 427 -10.28 -6.97 22.23
C ASP A 427 -9.34 -7.72 21.30
N VAL A 428 -8.52 -6.96 20.57
CA VAL A 428 -7.62 -7.50 19.56
C VAL A 428 -6.17 -7.50 20.02
N THR A 429 -5.88 -7.14 21.27
CA THR A 429 -4.52 -6.94 21.81
C THR A 429 -3.56 -8.08 21.43
N ASP A 430 -3.93 -9.33 21.73
CA ASP A 430 -3.12 -10.52 21.40
C ASP A 430 -3.31 -11.04 19.97
N PHE A 431 -4.37 -10.59 19.31
CA PHE A 431 -4.64 -10.96 17.93
C PHE A 431 -3.81 -10.14 16.93
N LEU A 432 -3.43 -8.91 17.26
CA LEU A 432 -2.70 -8.00 16.37
C LEU A 432 -1.41 -8.61 15.81
N ARG A 433 -0.64 -9.36 16.62
CA ARG A 433 0.59 -10.06 16.19
C ARG A 433 0.32 -11.27 15.28
N ARG A 434 -0.89 -11.82 15.32
CA ARG A 434 -1.30 -13.03 14.59
C ARG A 434 -2.11 -12.72 13.34
N HIS A 435 -2.62 -11.49 13.21
CA HIS A 435 -3.45 -11.07 12.10
C HIS A 435 -2.74 -11.32 10.75
N PRO A 436 -3.35 -12.04 9.80
CA PRO A 436 -2.70 -12.39 8.53
C PRO A 436 -2.27 -11.18 7.67
N GLY A 437 -2.93 -10.04 7.84
CA GLY A 437 -2.55 -8.78 7.18
C GLY A 437 -1.47 -7.97 7.92
N GLY A 438 -0.93 -8.49 9.03
CA GLY A 438 -0.01 -7.78 9.91
C GLY A 438 -0.71 -6.82 10.88
N ARG A 439 0.08 -6.18 11.75
CA ARG A 439 -0.40 -5.28 12.81
C ARG A 439 -0.87 -3.93 12.27
N ALA A 440 -0.08 -3.29 11.41
CA ALA A 440 -0.29 -1.90 10.98
C ALA A 440 -1.69 -1.61 10.39
N PRO A 441 -2.27 -2.48 9.53
CA PRO A 441 -3.60 -2.21 8.97
C PRO A 441 -4.72 -2.20 10.02
N VAL A 442 -4.59 -3.01 11.07
CA VAL A 442 -5.58 -3.11 12.15
C VAL A 442 -5.35 -2.01 13.20
N ALA A 443 -4.09 -1.73 13.52
CA ALA A 443 -3.69 -0.72 14.50
C ALA A 443 -4.30 0.66 14.21
N SER A 444 -4.43 0.94 12.92
CA SER A 444 -5.09 2.11 12.33
C SER A 444 -6.53 2.38 12.83
N TYR A 445 -7.28 1.35 13.20
CA TYR A 445 -8.69 1.43 13.60
C TYR A 445 -8.91 1.26 15.11
N LEU A 446 -7.85 1.06 15.89
CA LEU A 446 -7.96 0.86 17.34
C LEU A 446 -8.66 2.05 18.00
N GLY A 447 -9.55 1.77 18.93
CA GLY A 447 -10.44 2.72 19.58
C GLY A 447 -11.60 3.22 18.73
N THR A 448 -11.82 2.65 17.53
CA THR A 448 -12.85 3.12 16.59
C THR A 448 -13.58 1.98 15.88
N ASP A 449 -14.54 2.32 15.02
CA ASP A 449 -15.24 1.35 14.19
C ASP A 449 -14.44 0.99 12.91
N ALA A 450 -14.25 -0.31 12.72
CA ALA A 450 -13.63 -0.92 11.56
C ALA A 450 -14.66 -1.65 10.66
N GLY A 451 -15.96 -1.49 10.91
CA GLY A 451 -17.02 -2.27 10.25
C GLY A 451 -17.03 -2.11 8.73
N TRP A 452 -16.79 -0.88 8.23
CA TRP A 452 -16.71 -0.64 6.79
C TRP A 452 -15.58 -1.46 6.14
N ILE A 453 -14.34 -1.34 6.65
CA ILE A 453 -13.19 -2.04 6.06
C ILE A 453 -13.32 -3.56 6.24
N PHE A 454 -13.88 -4.00 7.37
CA PHE A 454 -14.13 -5.40 7.68
C PHE A 454 -15.03 -6.06 6.63
N ARG A 455 -16.17 -5.42 6.29
CA ARG A 455 -17.09 -5.88 5.23
C ARG A 455 -16.50 -5.70 3.83
N HIS A 456 -15.81 -4.59 3.57
CA HIS A 456 -15.19 -4.31 2.27
C HIS A 456 -14.14 -5.37 1.87
N LEU A 457 -13.41 -5.90 2.85
CA LEU A 457 -12.46 -6.99 2.65
C LEU A 457 -13.12 -8.38 2.71
N GLY A 458 -14.44 -8.48 2.91
CA GLY A 458 -15.19 -9.73 2.95
C GLY A 458 -14.91 -10.59 4.19
N HIS A 459 -14.40 -10.00 5.27
CA HIS A 459 -14.11 -10.73 6.51
C HIS A 459 -15.40 -11.22 7.20
N ASP A 460 -16.51 -10.51 7.00
CA ASP A 460 -17.86 -10.87 7.43
C ASP A 460 -18.38 -12.16 6.76
N LYS A 461 -17.89 -12.46 5.56
CA LYS A 461 -18.28 -13.62 4.76
C LYS A 461 -17.43 -14.86 5.07
N ASP A 462 -16.25 -14.69 5.63
CA ASP A 462 -15.33 -15.79 5.94
C ASP A 462 -15.75 -16.54 7.23
N PRO A 463 -16.14 -17.83 7.16
CA PRO A 463 -16.52 -18.61 8.33
C PRO A 463 -15.42 -18.71 9.38
N THR A 464 -14.15 -18.78 8.96
CA THR A 464 -13.00 -18.92 9.87
C THR A 464 -12.78 -17.65 10.68
N VAL A 465 -12.96 -16.48 10.05
CA VAL A 465 -12.89 -15.18 10.72
C VAL A 465 -14.03 -15.04 11.73
N ARG A 466 -15.26 -15.41 11.35
CA ARG A 466 -16.42 -15.35 12.27
C ARG A 466 -16.24 -16.22 13.51
N VAL A 467 -15.59 -17.37 13.40
CA VAL A 467 -15.26 -18.22 14.55
C VAL A 467 -14.22 -17.54 15.44
N ALA A 468 -13.14 -17.00 14.85
CA ALA A 468 -12.10 -16.29 15.59
C ALA A 468 -12.65 -15.06 16.35
N LEU A 469 -13.58 -14.31 15.75
CA LEU A 469 -14.19 -13.14 16.41
C LEU A 469 -14.98 -13.47 17.68
N ARG A 470 -15.50 -14.70 17.82
CA ARG A 470 -16.27 -15.08 19.02
C ARG A 470 -15.42 -15.05 20.28
N THR A 471 -14.13 -15.38 20.18
CA THR A 471 -13.23 -15.42 21.33
C THR A 471 -12.64 -14.05 21.69
N LEU A 472 -12.71 -13.09 20.76
CA LEU A 472 -12.19 -11.73 20.94
C LEU A 472 -13.26 -10.77 21.46
N ARG A 473 -14.53 -11.17 21.46
CA ARG A 473 -15.64 -10.27 21.76
C ARG A 473 -15.70 -9.91 23.26
N VAL A 474 -15.72 -8.61 23.55
CA VAL A 474 -15.84 -8.07 24.92
C VAL A 474 -17.14 -7.32 25.18
N GLY A 475 -17.91 -6.99 24.14
CA GLY A 475 -19.18 -6.29 24.32
C GLY A 475 -19.96 -6.02 23.05
N ARG A 476 -20.93 -5.11 23.16
CA ARG A 476 -21.66 -4.49 22.04
C ARG A 476 -21.53 -2.99 22.12
N LEU A 477 -21.19 -2.37 20.99
CA LEU A 477 -21.19 -0.93 20.85
C LEU A 477 -22.64 -0.43 20.80
N ARG A 478 -23.02 0.45 21.73
CA ARG A 478 -24.36 1.04 21.77
C ARG A 478 -24.25 2.50 22.21
N ARG A 479 -24.96 3.36 21.49
CA ARG A 479 -25.22 4.73 21.93
C ARG A 479 -26.34 4.71 22.99
N PRO A 480 -26.28 5.57 24.01
CA PRO A 480 -27.39 5.79 24.94
C PRO A 480 -28.68 6.18 24.20
N ALA A 481 -29.82 5.69 24.70
CA ALA A 481 -31.11 5.84 24.01
C ALA A 481 -31.53 7.30 23.77
N HIS A 482 -31.19 8.20 24.69
CA HIS A 482 -31.47 9.64 24.57
C HIS A 482 -30.63 10.37 23.51
N LEU A 483 -29.61 9.70 22.94
CA LEU A 483 -28.74 10.21 21.88
C LEU A 483 -29.02 9.56 20.53
N LEU A 484 -30.08 8.74 20.43
CA LEU A 484 -30.54 8.16 19.17
C LEU A 484 -31.51 9.14 18.49
N SER A 485 -31.36 9.29 17.17
CA SER A 485 -32.36 9.99 16.34
C SER A 485 -33.44 8.98 15.93
N ASP A 486 -34.71 9.40 15.87
CA ASP A 486 -35.75 8.59 15.23
C ASP A 486 -35.48 8.52 13.71
N PRO A 487 -35.27 7.31 13.13
CA PRO A 487 -35.02 7.16 11.70
C PRO A 487 -36.14 7.70 10.80
N GLY A 488 -37.36 7.79 11.31
CA GLY A 488 -38.53 8.27 10.57
C GLY A 488 -38.74 9.79 10.60
N SER A 489 -37.96 10.53 11.39
CA SER A 489 -38.21 11.95 11.64
C SER A 489 -36.92 12.79 11.66
N PRO A 490 -36.33 13.12 10.49
CA PRO A 490 -35.13 13.95 10.40
C PRO A 490 -35.29 15.34 11.03
N GLU A 491 -36.51 15.87 11.04
CA GLU A 491 -36.89 17.15 11.65
C GLU A 491 -36.76 17.17 13.20
N LEU A 492 -36.67 16.00 13.86
CA LEU A 492 -36.64 15.87 15.33
C LEU A 492 -35.22 15.83 15.92
N ARG A 493 -34.17 16.14 15.15
CA ARG A 493 -32.79 16.20 15.68
C ARG A 493 -32.65 17.32 16.71
N THR A 494 -32.52 16.95 17.98
CA THR A 494 -32.28 17.91 19.06
C THR A 494 -30.85 18.48 18.97
N PRO A 495 -30.61 19.70 19.48
CA PRO A 495 -29.25 20.25 19.60
C PRO A 495 -28.26 19.30 20.28
N LEU A 496 -28.74 18.51 21.25
CA LEU A 496 -27.95 17.48 21.93
C LEU A 496 -27.47 16.37 20.98
N ILE A 497 -28.35 15.83 20.13
CA ILE A 497 -28.00 14.78 19.17
C ILE A 497 -27.03 15.32 18.11
N THR A 498 -27.26 16.54 17.62
CA THR A 498 -26.37 17.20 16.65
C THR A 498 -24.98 17.44 17.24
N ALA A 499 -24.91 17.95 18.47
CA ALA A 499 -23.65 18.11 19.20
C ALA A 499 -22.94 16.75 19.37
N TYR A 500 -23.64 15.74 19.89
CA TYR A 500 -23.05 14.42 20.11
C TYR A 500 -22.46 13.81 18.83
N ASN A 501 -23.19 13.85 17.71
CA ASN A 501 -22.71 13.32 16.44
C ASN A 501 -21.48 14.07 15.92
N THR A 502 -21.48 15.41 16.00
CA THR A 502 -20.36 16.24 15.55
C THR A 502 -19.10 15.97 16.37
N TRP A 503 -19.24 15.95 17.70
CA TRP A 503 -18.14 15.65 18.62
C TRP A 503 -17.62 14.22 18.46
N LEU A 504 -18.51 13.25 18.22
CA LEU A 504 -18.14 11.85 17.99
C LEU A 504 -17.35 11.69 16.70
N THR A 505 -17.76 12.34 15.62
CA THR A 505 -17.04 12.33 14.33
C THR A 505 -15.60 12.81 14.53
N TRP A 506 -15.40 13.98 15.14
CA TRP A 506 -14.05 14.51 15.39
C TRP A 506 -13.23 13.65 16.35
N ALA A 507 -13.85 13.10 17.40
CA ALA A 507 -13.14 12.21 18.32
C ALA A 507 -12.65 10.92 17.63
N VAL A 508 -13.46 10.34 16.74
CA VAL A 508 -13.08 9.18 15.92
C VAL A 508 -11.94 9.54 14.96
N GLU A 509 -12.09 10.63 14.19
CA GLU A 509 -11.08 11.09 13.24
C GLU A 509 -9.72 11.36 13.91
N LEU A 510 -9.71 12.11 15.01
CA LEU A 510 -8.49 12.41 15.74
C LEU A 510 -7.87 11.18 16.40
N THR A 511 -8.69 10.20 16.81
CA THR A 511 -8.18 8.91 17.32
C THR A 511 -7.49 8.11 16.21
N GLN A 512 -8.07 8.04 15.01
CA GLN A 512 -7.44 7.38 13.87
C GLN A 512 -6.16 8.08 13.42
N ARG A 513 -6.12 9.42 13.45
CA ARG A 513 -4.90 10.22 13.18
C ARG A 513 -3.82 9.98 14.23
N ALA A 514 -4.18 9.79 15.51
CA ALA A 514 -3.22 9.46 16.57
C ALA A 514 -2.59 8.07 16.37
N ASN A 515 -3.40 7.08 15.99
CA ASN A 515 -2.92 5.74 15.63
C ASN A 515 -1.99 5.81 14.39
N ALA A 516 -2.40 6.59 13.38
CA ALA A 516 -1.62 6.79 12.16
C ALA A 516 -0.26 7.44 12.45
N LEU A 517 -0.23 8.53 13.24
CA LEU A 517 1.02 9.19 13.66
C LEU A 517 1.96 8.23 14.41
N THR A 518 1.42 7.38 15.27
CA THR A 518 2.22 6.39 16.01
C THR A 518 2.83 5.35 15.06
N THR A 519 2.07 4.89 14.08
CA THR A 519 2.53 3.94 13.05
C THR A 519 3.51 4.59 12.07
N ASP A 520 3.28 5.84 11.70
CA ASP A 520 4.12 6.62 10.79
C ASP A 520 5.53 6.82 11.38
N LEU A 521 5.60 7.17 12.67
CA LEU A 521 6.85 7.36 13.40
C LEU A 521 7.61 6.06 13.68
N SER A 522 7.00 4.89 13.53
CA SER A 522 7.66 3.61 13.85
C SER A 522 8.83 3.29 12.92
N ILE A 523 8.87 3.89 11.71
CA ILE A 523 9.97 3.67 10.77
C ILE A 523 11.32 4.11 11.33
N ARG A 524 11.34 5.04 12.29
CA ARG A 524 12.58 5.52 12.91
C ARG A 524 13.38 4.38 13.54
N ASP A 525 12.69 3.37 14.09
CA ASP A 525 13.32 2.22 14.74
C ASP A 525 13.56 1.05 13.77
N SER A 526 13.12 1.18 12.52
CA SER A 526 13.29 0.18 11.47
C SER A 526 14.65 0.30 10.79
N ARG A 527 15.08 -0.78 10.13
CA ARG A 527 16.20 -0.73 9.17
C ARG A 527 15.66 -0.20 7.84
N THR A 528 16.13 0.97 7.40
CA THR A 528 15.65 1.62 6.17
C THR A 528 16.59 1.47 4.97
N THR A 529 17.82 1.01 5.19
CA THR A 529 18.82 0.71 4.14
C THR A 529 19.65 -0.51 4.52
N MET A 530 20.28 -1.17 3.55
CA MET A 530 21.17 -2.32 3.83
C MET A 530 22.45 -1.90 4.55
N THR A 531 22.86 -0.65 4.40
CA THR A 531 24.03 -0.01 5.01
C THR A 531 23.78 0.47 6.44
N SER A 532 22.54 0.45 6.92
CA SER A 532 22.17 0.75 8.31
C SER A 532 21.64 -0.49 9.05
N LYS A 533 21.63 -0.41 10.38
CA LYS A 533 20.96 -1.35 11.28
C LYS A 533 19.63 -0.76 11.75
N ALA A 534 18.77 -1.62 12.31
CA ALA A 534 17.52 -1.17 12.92
C ALA A 534 17.82 -0.26 14.12
N GLY A 535 17.18 0.92 14.14
CA GLY A 535 17.39 1.94 15.17
C GLY A 535 18.60 2.86 14.95
N ASP A 536 19.39 2.64 13.89
CA ASP A 536 20.50 3.54 13.57
C ASP A 536 19.98 4.94 13.21
N LEU A 537 20.70 5.94 13.70
CA LEU A 537 20.41 7.33 13.40
C LEU A 537 21.11 7.74 12.11
N THR A 538 20.32 8.00 11.07
CA THR A 538 20.81 8.36 9.73
C THR A 538 20.07 9.61 9.24
N PRO A 539 20.65 10.41 8.34
CA PRO A 539 19.93 11.51 7.73
C PRO A 539 18.58 11.08 7.12
N TYR A 540 18.55 9.93 6.45
CA TYR A 540 17.34 9.38 5.84
C TYR A 540 16.26 9.00 6.85
N THR A 541 16.62 8.34 7.97
CA THR A 541 15.65 8.00 9.02
C THR A 541 15.10 9.24 9.72
N LEU A 542 15.92 10.27 9.91
CA LEU A 542 15.49 11.56 10.45
C LEU A 542 14.52 12.30 9.52
N GLN A 543 14.78 12.30 8.21
CA GLN A 543 13.93 12.94 7.21
C GLN A 543 12.47 12.46 7.32
N PHE A 544 12.22 11.15 7.39
CA PHE A 544 10.86 10.60 7.49
C PHE A 544 10.07 11.12 8.69
N ALA A 545 10.74 11.40 9.80
CA ALA A 545 10.09 11.88 11.00
C ALA A 545 9.87 13.41 10.95
N ILE A 546 10.70 14.15 10.20
CA ILE A 546 10.43 15.56 9.87
C ILE A 546 9.21 15.64 8.93
N GLU A 547 9.13 14.79 7.92
CA GLU A 547 7.97 14.69 7.02
C GLU A 547 6.67 14.35 7.78
N ALA A 548 6.75 13.48 8.80
CA ALA A 548 5.61 13.17 9.66
C ALA A 548 5.13 14.40 10.44
N HIS A 549 6.05 15.21 10.98
CA HIS A 549 5.72 16.46 11.66
C HIS A 549 5.13 17.51 10.70
N GLU A 550 5.74 17.68 9.53
CA GLU A 550 5.26 18.59 8.48
C GLU A 550 3.81 18.26 8.08
N ARG A 551 3.52 16.98 7.83
CA ARG A 551 2.18 16.48 7.55
C ARG A 551 1.23 16.64 8.74
N PHE A 552 1.72 16.45 9.97
CA PHE A 552 0.93 16.69 11.18
C PHE A 552 0.46 18.14 11.25
N GLN A 553 1.35 19.11 11.00
CA GLN A 553 1.02 20.53 10.97
C GLN A 553 0.04 20.85 9.84
N ALA A 554 0.35 20.40 8.63
CA ALA A 554 -0.42 20.71 7.43
C ALA A 554 -1.84 20.09 7.41
N ARG A 555 -2.05 18.96 8.11
CA ARG A 555 -3.35 18.26 8.13
C ARG A 555 -3.99 18.27 9.50
N THR A 556 -3.32 17.73 10.51
CA THR A 556 -3.96 17.51 11.82
C THR A 556 -4.13 18.81 12.61
N TYR A 557 -3.06 19.59 12.75
CA TYR A 557 -3.14 20.87 13.45
C TYR A 557 -4.04 21.86 12.71
N ALA A 558 -3.88 21.98 11.39
CA ALA A 558 -4.71 22.83 10.55
C ALA A 558 -6.20 22.47 10.61
N ASP A 559 -6.56 21.19 10.50
CA ASP A 559 -7.96 20.77 10.57
C ASP A 559 -8.58 21.00 11.95
N VAL A 560 -7.81 20.82 13.04
CA VAL A 560 -8.29 21.15 14.38
C VAL A 560 -8.59 22.64 14.49
N LEU A 561 -7.72 23.50 13.95
CA LEU A 561 -7.88 24.95 14.02
C LEU A 561 -8.92 25.53 13.06
N GLY A 562 -9.19 24.85 11.95
CA GLY A 562 -10.21 25.26 10.99
C GLY A 562 -11.52 24.50 11.19
N PRO A 563 -11.82 23.51 10.33
CA PRO A 563 -13.12 22.85 10.27
C PRO A 563 -13.58 22.28 11.62
N CYS A 564 -12.68 21.69 12.42
CA CYS A 564 -13.07 21.10 13.70
C CYS A 564 -13.60 22.14 14.68
N LEU A 565 -12.81 23.19 14.98
CA LEU A 565 -13.27 24.22 15.90
C LEU A 565 -14.53 24.93 15.39
N THR A 566 -14.62 25.23 14.10
CA THR A 566 -15.82 25.83 13.49
C THR A 566 -17.06 24.98 13.75
N GLU A 567 -17.01 23.68 13.45
CA GLU A 567 -18.15 22.77 13.66
C GLU A 567 -18.50 22.61 15.14
N LEU A 568 -17.51 22.47 16.02
CA LEU A 568 -17.75 22.30 17.45
C LEU A 568 -18.35 23.58 18.07
N HIS A 569 -17.91 24.79 17.68
CA HIS A 569 -18.51 26.06 18.10
C HIS A 569 -19.96 26.19 17.65
N GLY A 570 -20.26 25.81 16.40
CA GLY A 570 -21.62 25.80 15.87
C GLY A 570 -22.57 24.95 16.73
N THR A 571 -22.10 23.83 17.28
CA THR A 571 -22.90 23.00 18.19
C THR A 571 -23.00 23.55 19.63
N ALA A 572 -22.05 24.37 20.05
CA ALA A 572 -22.02 24.97 21.38
C ALA A 572 -22.79 26.30 21.46
N LEU A 573 -23.23 26.86 20.33
CA LEU A 573 -23.75 28.23 20.21
C LEU A 573 -22.75 29.27 20.77
N GLY A 574 -21.46 29.00 20.61
CA GLY A 574 -20.40 29.91 20.99
C GLY A 574 -20.22 31.04 19.97
N PRO A 575 -19.51 32.13 20.33
CA PRO A 575 -19.05 33.10 19.34
C PRO A 575 -18.13 32.41 18.32
N ASP A 576 -18.05 32.98 17.11
CA ASP A 576 -17.14 32.47 16.09
C ASP A 576 -15.70 32.41 16.63
N PRO A 577 -14.94 31.36 16.28
CA PRO A 577 -13.57 31.24 16.74
C PRO A 577 -12.73 32.42 16.22
N GLU A 578 -11.96 33.03 17.12
CA GLU A 578 -10.98 34.06 16.77
C GLU A 578 -9.97 33.52 15.74
N PRO A 579 -9.51 34.34 14.78
CA PRO A 579 -8.48 33.92 13.83
C PRO A 579 -7.25 33.39 14.55
N HIS A 580 -6.81 32.20 14.18
CA HIS A 580 -5.59 31.62 14.73
C HIS A 580 -4.36 32.16 14.01
N ASP A 581 -3.33 32.47 14.78
CA ASP A 581 -2.03 32.87 14.22
C ASP A 581 -1.44 31.76 13.34
N ALA A 582 -0.60 32.18 12.37
CA ALA A 582 0.11 31.26 11.50
C ALA A 582 0.93 30.21 12.28
N PRO A 583 1.01 28.96 11.78
CA PRO A 583 1.79 27.90 12.39
C PRO A 583 3.29 28.26 12.41
N VAL A 584 4.00 27.78 13.44
CA VAL A 584 5.46 27.93 13.53
C VAL A 584 6.11 27.11 12.41
N ALA A 585 7.05 27.71 11.67
CA ALA A 585 7.76 27.05 10.57
C ALA A 585 8.79 25.99 11.06
N SER A 586 8.43 25.14 12.02
CA SER A 586 9.32 24.18 12.71
C SER A 586 9.90 23.12 11.78
N ALA A 587 9.13 22.60 10.80
CA ALA A 587 9.64 21.66 9.81
C ALA A 587 10.84 22.22 9.03
N ALA A 588 10.75 23.46 8.55
CA ALA A 588 11.86 24.13 7.84
C ALA A 588 13.11 24.31 8.72
N HIS A 589 12.96 24.45 10.03
CA HIS A 589 14.09 24.51 10.96
C HIS A 589 14.74 23.14 11.15
N LEU A 590 13.93 22.09 11.28
CA LEU A 590 14.43 20.71 11.36
C LEU A 590 15.18 20.31 10.09
N TYR A 591 14.66 20.64 8.90
CA TYR A 591 15.37 20.37 7.63
C TYR A 591 16.69 21.13 7.55
N ARG A 592 16.75 22.40 7.99
CA ARG A 592 18.02 23.16 8.05
C ARG A 592 19.02 22.54 9.02
N ALA A 593 18.55 22.10 10.20
CA ALA A 593 19.39 21.44 11.17
C ALA A 593 19.92 20.09 10.65
N LEU A 594 19.08 19.32 9.97
CA LEU A 594 19.44 18.06 9.31
C LEU A 594 20.51 18.28 8.22
N GLU A 595 20.31 19.26 7.35
CA GLU A 595 21.26 19.62 6.30
C GLU A 595 22.61 20.04 6.89
N HIS A 596 22.60 20.88 7.92
CA HIS A 596 23.82 21.29 8.62
C HIS A 596 24.55 20.10 9.27
N ALA A 597 23.80 19.19 9.91
CA ALA A 597 24.36 17.98 10.51
C ALA A 597 24.98 17.04 9.46
N ARG A 598 24.35 16.93 8.28
CA ARG A 598 24.83 16.13 7.13
C ARG A 598 26.20 16.62 6.66
N VAL A 599 26.35 17.93 6.45
CA VAL A 599 27.59 18.54 5.92
C VAL A 599 28.78 18.42 6.89
N GLN A 600 28.54 18.49 8.20
CA GLN A 600 29.63 18.53 9.20
C GLN A 600 30.13 17.16 9.66
N THR A 601 29.56 16.06 9.15
CA THR A 601 30.00 14.66 9.29
C THR A 601 30.34 14.15 10.70
N ARG A 602 29.87 14.82 11.77
CA ARG A 602 30.06 14.37 13.16
C ARG A 602 28.79 13.70 13.69
N PRO A 603 28.86 12.47 14.23
CA PRO A 603 27.70 11.77 14.79
C PRO A 603 26.96 12.56 15.88
N SER A 604 27.65 13.44 16.62
CA SER A 604 27.05 14.31 17.64
C SER A 604 25.96 15.22 17.09
N HIS A 605 26.12 15.72 15.85
CA HIS A 605 25.15 16.65 15.27
C HIS A 605 23.83 15.96 14.87
N LEU A 606 23.87 14.71 14.43
CA LEU A 606 22.63 13.96 14.17
C LEU A 606 21.88 13.69 15.48
N ALA A 607 22.60 13.40 16.58
CA ALA A 607 21.99 13.21 17.90
C ALA A 607 21.31 14.48 18.44
N GLU A 608 21.86 15.66 18.14
CA GLU A 608 21.23 16.95 18.43
C GLU A 608 19.94 17.16 17.61
N VAL A 609 19.97 16.86 16.31
CA VAL A 609 18.78 16.90 15.45
C VAL A 609 17.71 15.93 15.95
N GLU A 610 18.10 14.71 16.35
CA GLU A 610 17.20 13.72 16.94
C GLU A 610 16.56 14.22 18.23
N THR A 611 17.34 14.86 19.10
CA THR A 611 16.83 15.42 20.37
C THR A 611 15.81 16.52 20.09
N LEU A 612 16.13 17.45 19.19
CA LEU A 612 15.22 18.52 18.78
C LEU A 612 13.93 17.96 18.15
N ARG A 613 14.07 16.97 17.27
CA ARG A 613 12.94 16.27 16.64
C ARG A 613 12.06 15.55 17.66
N GLN A 614 12.65 14.86 18.64
CA GLN A 614 11.91 14.20 19.73
C GLN A 614 11.10 15.22 20.53
N ALA A 615 11.67 16.40 20.82
CA ALA A 615 10.96 17.48 21.50
C ALA A 615 9.77 17.98 20.67
N VAL A 616 9.94 18.18 19.36
CA VAL A 616 8.87 18.57 18.44
C VAL A 616 7.75 17.51 18.40
N VAL A 617 8.08 16.24 18.21
CA VAL A 617 7.10 15.15 18.17
C VAL A 617 6.39 14.97 19.51
N ALA A 618 7.06 15.23 20.63
CA ALA A 618 6.41 15.23 21.94
C ALA A 618 5.35 16.33 22.05
N VAL A 619 5.59 17.50 21.44
CA VAL A 619 4.62 18.60 21.37
C VAL A 619 3.41 18.22 20.49
N ASP A 620 3.64 17.58 19.32
CA ASP A 620 2.57 17.04 18.46
C ASP A 620 1.68 16.04 19.20
N ARG A 621 2.30 15.03 19.82
CA ARG A 621 1.59 13.97 20.56
C ARG A 621 0.78 14.55 21.71
N ARG A 622 1.37 15.46 22.50
CA ARG A 622 0.67 16.09 23.63
C ARG A 622 -0.53 16.90 23.16
N PHE A 623 -0.40 17.67 22.08
CA PHE A 623 -1.52 18.43 21.52
C PHE A 623 -2.65 17.50 21.08
N LEU A 624 -2.34 16.51 20.24
CA LEU A 624 -3.35 15.60 19.71
C LEU A 624 -4.04 14.81 20.83
N ASP A 625 -3.28 14.30 21.80
CA ASP A 625 -3.84 13.55 22.92
C ASP A 625 -4.73 14.43 23.83
N THR A 626 -4.32 15.68 24.08
CA THR A 626 -5.13 16.64 24.86
C THR A 626 -6.46 16.92 24.17
N VAL A 627 -6.44 17.23 22.87
CA VAL A 627 -7.67 17.52 22.11
C VAL A 627 -8.56 16.28 22.06
N ARG A 628 -8.01 15.12 21.68
CA ARG A 628 -8.75 13.85 21.61
C ARG A 628 -9.40 13.51 22.94
N THR A 629 -8.64 13.52 24.04
CA THR A 629 -9.17 13.20 25.37
C THR A 629 -10.26 14.19 25.80
N THR A 630 -10.09 15.48 25.48
CA THR A 630 -11.13 16.49 25.73
C THR A 630 -12.43 16.18 25.01
N LEU A 631 -12.38 15.75 23.74
CA LEU A 631 -13.57 15.35 22.99
C LEU A 631 -14.21 14.09 23.58
N VAL A 632 -13.39 13.09 23.97
CA VAL A 632 -13.87 11.85 24.60
C VAL A 632 -14.54 12.12 25.95
N ASP A 633 -13.99 13.02 26.76
CA ASP A 633 -14.56 13.41 28.04
C ASP A 633 -15.90 14.14 27.87
N ALA A 634 -16.00 15.01 26.85
CA ALA A 634 -17.26 15.65 26.49
C ALA A 634 -18.31 14.63 26.05
N LEU A 635 -17.95 13.65 25.22
CA LEU A 635 -18.84 12.56 24.81
C LEU A 635 -19.34 11.76 26.01
N GLN A 636 -18.45 11.39 26.94
CA GLN A 636 -18.84 10.69 28.17
C GLN A 636 -19.82 11.53 29.02
N ALA A 637 -19.63 12.85 29.08
CA ALA A 637 -20.54 13.75 29.78
C ALA A 637 -21.93 13.81 29.10
N LEU A 638 -22.00 13.82 27.77
CA LEU A 638 -23.26 13.75 27.02
C LEU A 638 -23.94 12.38 27.17
N GLU A 639 -23.16 11.31 27.16
CA GLU A 639 -23.65 9.93 27.31
C GLU A 639 -24.25 9.66 28.70
N SER A 640 -23.79 10.39 29.73
CA SER A 640 -24.25 10.21 31.12
C SER A 640 -25.37 11.16 31.55
N ARG A 641 -25.77 12.14 30.73
CA ARG A 641 -26.72 13.20 31.11
C ARG A 641 -27.91 13.32 30.15
N PRO A 642 -28.99 12.53 30.34
CA PRO A 642 -30.14 12.51 29.43
C PRO A 642 -31.03 13.76 29.47
N ALA A 643 -30.91 14.60 30.50
CA ALA A 643 -31.77 15.76 30.74
C ALA A 643 -31.01 17.10 30.70
N LEU A 644 -30.11 17.28 29.72
CA LEU A 644 -29.40 18.55 29.54
C LEU A 644 -30.33 19.62 28.95
N THR A 645 -30.51 20.72 29.67
CA THR A 645 -31.16 21.93 29.12
C THR A 645 -30.27 22.57 28.05
N PRO A 646 -30.82 23.33 27.08
CA PRO A 646 -29.99 23.99 26.07
C PRO A 646 -28.87 24.88 26.65
N PRO A 647 -29.10 25.70 27.71
CA PRO A 647 -28.02 26.44 28.36
C PRO A 647 -26.99 25.53 29.02
N GLY A 648 -27.43 24.42 29.64
CA GLY A 648 -26.53 23.44 30.27
C GLY A 648 -25.67 22.69 29.26
N LEU A 649 -26.21 22.36 28.09
CA LEU A 649 -25.48 21.78 26.97
C LEU A 649 -24.42 22.78 26.47
N SER A 650 -24.81 24.01 26.17
CA SER A 650 -23.88 25.06 25.71
C SER A 650 -22.73 25.27 26.71
N ALA A 651 -23.03 25.43 28.00
CA ALA A 651 -22.01 25.60 29.04
C ALA A 651 -21.03 24.42 29.14
N LEU A 652 -21.55 23.18 29.02
CA LEU A 652 -20.71 21.96 29.01
C LEU A 652 -19.75 21.96 27.82
N LEU A 653 -20.26 22.20 26.61
CA LEU A 653 -19.45 22.17 25.38
C LEU A 653 -18.43 23.31 25.35
N LEU A 654 -18.81 24.52 25.77
CA LEU A 654 -17.90 25.68 25.87
C LEU A 654 -16.75 25.43 26.85
N THR A 655 -17.02 24.71 27.96
CA THR A 655 -15.97 24.33 28.91
C THR A 655 -14.91 23.45 28.25
N HIS A 656 -15.33 22.42 27.51
CA HIS A 656 -14.40 21.55 26.78
C HIS A 656 -13.71 22.26 25.62
N LEU A 657 -14.42 23.11 24.88
CA LEU A 657 -13.85 23.95 23.81
C LEU A 657 -12.73 24.87 24.32
N SER A 658 -12.88 25.42 25.54
CA SER A 658 -11.84 26.25 26.16
C SER A 658 -10.52 25.48 26.35
N THR A 659 -10.59 24.17 26.60
CA THR A 659 -9.43 23.28 26.70
C THR A 659 -8.79 23.05 25.34
N VAL A 660 -9.57 22.86 24.28
CA VAL A 660 -9.06 22.72 22.89
C VAL A 660 -8.32 23.99 22.47
N HIS A 661 -8.90 25.17 22.71
CA HIS A 661 -8.26 26.47 22.45
C HIS A 661 -6.97 26.68 23.24
N ARG A 662 -6.94 26.23 24.50
CA ARG A 662 -5.72 26.27 25.32
C ARG A 662 -4.66 25.33 24.76
N ALA A 663 -5.03 24.12 24.35
CA ALA A 663 -4.11 23.16 23.75
C ALA A 663 -3.47 23.74 22.47
N ALA A 664 -4.25 24.40 21.61
CA ALA A 664 -3.75 25.05 20.41
C ALA A 664 -2.73 26.17 20.69
N ARG A 665 -3.02 27.05 21.65
CA ARG A 665 -2.07 28.11 22.08
C ARG A 665 -0.80 27.52 22.69
N SER A 666 -0.95 26.50 23.54
CA SER A 666 0.18 25.79 24.15
C SER A 666 1.05 25.07 23.13
N TYR A 667 0.46 24.49 22.07
CA TYR A 667 1.19 23.87 20.97
C TYR A 667 2.09 24.88 20.27
N ARG A 668 1.52 26.01 19.84
CA ARG A 668 2.26 27.07 19.16
C ARG A 668 3.38 27.66 20.04
N SER A 669 3.06 27.98 21.29
CA SER A 669 4.05 28.50 22.26
C SER A 669 5.19 27.51 22.52
N ALA A 670 4.86 26.22 22.70
CA ALA A 670 5.87 25.19 22.92
C ALA A 670 6.78 25.02 21.69
N LEU A 671 6.24 24.99 20.47
CA LEU A 671 7.06 24.93 19.26
C LEU A 671 7.95 26.17 19.12
N ALA A 672 7.42 27.38 19.30
CA ALA A 672 8.22 28.60 19.23
C ALA A 672 9.37 28.60 20.27
N GLY A 673 9.11 28.07 21.47
CA GLY A 673 10.13 27.92 22.51
C GLY A 673 11.27 26.95 22.16
N LEU A 674 11.05 25.99 21.26
CA LEU A 674 12.10 25.09 20.76
C LEU A 674 13.01 25.77 19.73
N PHE A 675 12.57 26.90 19.14
CA PHE A 675 13.30 27.65 18.11
C PHE A 675 13.47 29.12 18.51
N PRO A 676 14.22 29.42 19.59
CA PRO A 676 14.31 30.76 20.18
C PRO A 676 14.95 31.83 19.28
N GLN A 677 15.65 31.45 18.20
CA GLN A 677 16.22 32.38 17.21
C GLN A 677 15.17 33.07 16.30
N GLN A 678 13.88 32.97 16.61
CA GLN A 678 12.77 33.58 15.86
C GLN A 678 12.23 34.91 16.44
N ARG A 679 12.91 35.51 17.43
CA ARG A 679 12.52 36.84 17.94
C ARG A 679 13.28 37.96 17.26
#